data_AF-A0A928CWM5-F1
#
_entry.id   AF-A0A928CWM5-F1
#
_cell.length_a   1.000
_cell.length_b   1.000
_cell.length_c   1.000
_cell.angle_alpha   90.00
_cell.angle_beta   90.00
_cell.angle_gamma   90.00
#
_symmetry.space_group_name_H-M   'P 1'
#
loop_
_entity.id
_entity.type
_entity.pdbx_description
1 polymer ?
#
loop_
_entity_poly.entity_id
_entity_poly.type
_entity_poly.pdbx_seq_one_letter_code
_entity_poly.pdbx_strand_id
1 'polypeptide(L)'
;MSFSRHYAKTVLFSFLLPGFLGVYGVNPEKQESDMLRNIHLTEPEDRAEVSFLSQEQKAFFNDSYRSTPHKPDSVPRKTDLTLPVPVEFVWEGGAETSRLQISARADFETLLRQAEGNSRKLKNGRLRFRAKIANLEHGRQYFWRVTDGKKFSAARSFTVADEQPRWISVPKVTNVRDLGGWKTASGKRIRQGMLFRGGQFNPAWTNQPGGSKITPAGWKVLLEDLKIHTELDLRSGKTASALPGIPRYELITFSAYATWGGTPGQGIFSDAMRTQVKKIFELLADPSAYPLYFHCQGGGDRTGTVAFLLENMLGVNDADCLNDYELSNLSVSGERSRYSEVWIKFMEKLETIVPGGSRQEQVCEFLRQCGVTDAVQEKIRSILLECLQTKYQTKRTKMQKSRYIGIMEKVLSAYTTEHIDRYYNDVKTGGLKEHGFPRLTADIGILIAHGRRTDLKERLAQMMDLCCDEMSSHNRCANDFSVKEIIFAIMELEKNRTFPQKQIDSWKEKLKKIEVEKCYDKFATSEDSIVYNWAAFTMLSEWMRYQLKLAPVDMRFIDIQAASQWHWVEGNGMYRDPNNPMVYDLVPRGLFSLLIHFGYRGKYYERWDCALKKAGLFTLRMVSVTGEIPYGGRSNQFPHNEAHLAVIMEYEAARYARLGDLKTAGRCKAVVRRALDSIESWLASQPIYHVKNRFPRDTKYGCEGYAYFDKYMITTASFLYAAYLVCDESIPAGELDDLTGD
;
A
#
# COMPACT_ATOMS: atom_id res chain seq x y z
N MET A 1 -59.97 9.10 -21.38
CA MET A 1 -59.09 8.66 -22.48
C MET A 1 -58.42 7.36 -22.06
N SER A 2 -58.82 6.22 -22.64
CA SER A 2 -58.13 4.95 -22.49
C SER A 2 -57.54 4.55 -23.84
N PHE A 3 -56.38 3.90 -23.85
CA PHE A 3 -56.03 2.74 -24.69
C PHE A 3 -54.55 2.43 -24.52
N SER A 4 -54.22 1.18 -24.17
CA SER A 4 -53.13 0.36 -24.76
C SER A 4 -52.72 -0.78 -23.84
N ARG A 5 -53.19 -1.99 -24.17
CA ARG A 5 -52.47 -3.25 -24.01
C ARG A 5 -52.66 -3.99 -25.31
N HIS A 6 -51.59 -4.33 -26.03
CA HIS A 6 -51.61 -5.41 -27.01
C HIS A 6 -50.23 -6.06 -27.18
N TYR A 7 -50.24 -7.31 -27.62
CA TYR A 7 -49.14 -8.27 -27.49
C TYR A 7 -48.31 -8.44 -28.78
N ALA A 8 -47.12 -9.02 -28.56
CA ALA A 8 -46.04 -9.36 -29.49
C ALA A 8 -46.35 -10.11 -30.81
N LYS A 9 -45.40 -9.98 -31.76
CA LYS A 9 -44.79 -10.99 -32.68
C LYS A 9 -44.63 -10.51 -34.14
N THR A 10 -43.38 -10.27 -34.53
CA THR A 10 -42.90 -9.96 -35.89
C THR A 10 -41.37 -10.15 -35.90
N VAL A 11 -40.66 -10.71 -36.90
CA VAL A 11 -40.99 -11.66 -37.99
C VAL A 11 -39.69 -12.42 -38.34
N LEU A 12 -39.76 -13.60 -38.97
CA LEU A 12 -38.61 -14.28 -39.61
C LEU A 12 -38.70 -14.09 -41.13
N PHE A 13 -37.63 -13.68 -41.83
CA PHE A 13 -37.50 -13.98 -43.27
C PHE A 13 -36.04 -13.99 -43.75
N SER A 14 -35.77 -14.91 -44.68
CA SER A 14 -34.45 -15.24 -45.24
C SER A 14 -34.20 -14.51 -46.56
N PHE A 15 -32.94 -14.25 -46.91
CA PHE A 15 -32.52 -14.07 -48.30
C PHE A 15 -31.16 -14.71 -48.59
N LEU A 16 -31.10 -15.44 -49.70
CA LEU A 16 -29.90 -16.05 -50.27
C LEU A 16 -29.29 -15.11 -51.32
N LEU A 17 -27.96 -15.09 -51.43
CA LEU A 17 -27.26 -14.64 -52.64
C LEU A 17 -25.86 -15.28 -52.71
N PRO A 18 -25.47 -15.94 -53.83
CA PRO A 18 -24.19 -16.65 -53.92
C PRO A 18 -23.10 -15.88 -54.69
N GLY A 19 -21.85 -16.22 -54.39
CA GLY A 19 -20.78 -16.29 -55.39
C GLY A 19 -19.96 -15.02 -55.67
N PHE A 20 -18.73 -15.01 -55.17
CA PHE A 20 -17.56 -14.64 -55.98
C PHE A 20 -16.35 -15.42 -55.48
N LEU A 21 -15.79 -16.28 -56.32
CA LEU A 21 -14.68 -17.19 -55.99
C LEU A 21 -13.45 -16.77 -56.82
N GLY A 22 -12.39 -16.33 -56.14
CA GLY A 22 -11.16 -15.85 -56.75
C GLY A 22 -9.92 -16.45 -56.08
N VAL A 23 -9.46 -17.57 -56.63
CA VAL A 23 -8.10 -18.14 -56.62
C VAL A 23 -7.11 -17.60 -55.57
N TYR A 24 -6.60 -18.47 -54.69
CA TYR A 24 -5.18 -18.87 -54.66
C TYR A 24 -5.00 -20.15 -53.81
N GLY A 25 -4.23 -21.11 -54.33
CA GLY A 25 -4.08 -22.44 -53.72
C GLY A 25 -3.14 -22.46 -52.50
N VAL A 26 -3.42 -23.35 -51.55
CA VAL A 26 -2.57 -23.63 -50.39
C VAL A 26 -1.98 -25.04 -50.53
N ASN A 27 -0.65 -25.13 -50.52
CA ASN A 27 0.08 -26.40 -50.61
C ASN A 27 0.00 -27.16 -49.25
N PRO A 28 -0.54 -28.41 -49.20
CA PRO A 28 -0.77 -29.14 -47.95
C PRO A 28 0.48 -29.33 -47.07
N GLU A 29 1.65 -29.60 -47.67
CA GLU A 29 2.90 -29.82 -46.92
C GLU A 29 3.30 -28.59 -46.07
N LYS A 30 2.93 -27.39 -46.52
CA LYS A 30 3.21 -26.15 -45.78
C LYS A 30 2.37 -26.06 -44.51
N GLN A 31 1.10 -26.46 -44.57
CA GLN A 31 0.17 -26.46 -43.44
C GLN A 31 0.58 -27.44 -42.34
N GLU A 32 1.02 -28.65 -42.71
CA GLU A 32 1.53 -29.61 -41.73
C GLU A 32 2.80 -29.10 -41.02
N SER A 33 3.71 -28.46 -41.77
CA SER A 33 4.93 -27.89 -41.19
C SER A 33 4.67 -26.74 -40.20
N ASP A 34 3.67 -25.90 -40.46
CA ASP A 34 3.29 -24.81 -39.55
C ASP A 34 2.49 -25.34 -38.34
N MET A 35 1.67 -26.39 -38.50
CA MET A 35 1.01 -27.05 -37.36
C MET A 35 2.01 -27.72 -36.41
N LEU A 36 3.09 -28.31 -36.92
CA LEU A 36 4.17 -28.85 -36.09
C LEU A 36 4.94 -27.75 -35.34
N ARG A 37 5.05 -26.54 -35.91
CA ARG A 37 5.74 -25.38 -35.32
C ARG A 37 4.93 -24.63 -34.27
N ASN A 38 3.60 -24.70 -34.27
CA ASN A 38 2.77 -24.00 -33.29
C ASN A 38 3.11 -24.42 -31.85
N ILE A 39 3.51 -23.45 -31.03
CA ILE A 39 3.87 -23.65 -29.63
C ILE A 39 2.61 -23.67 -28.76
N HIS A 40 2.36 -24.79 -28.11
CA HIS A 40 1.28 -24.98 -27.16
C HIS A 40 1.83 -25.10 -25.74
N LEU A 41 1.43 -24.19 -24.85
CA LEU A 41 1.82 -24.21 -23.45
C LEU A 41 0.95 -25.23 -22.68
N THR A 42 1.56 -26.05 -21.83
CA THR A 42 0.85 -27.06 -21.02
C THR A 42 0.92 -26.72 -19.54
N GLU A 43 2.09 -26.84 -18.93
CA GLU A 43 2.31 -26.53 -17.51
C GLU A 43 3.20 -25.31 -17.30
N PRO A 44 2.97 -24.49 -16.26
CA PRO A 44 1.74 -24.45 -15.46
C PRO A 44 0.53 -23.97 -16.27
N GLU A 45 -0.67 -24.31 -15.84
CA GLU A 45 -1.92 -23.76 -16.39
C GLU A 45 -1.98 -22.23 -16.28
N ASP A 46 -2.82 -21.55 -17.09
CA ASP A 46 -2.97 -20.09 -16.95
C ASP A 46 -3.63 -19.76 -15.62
N ARG A 47 -3.04 -18.80 -14.89
CA ARG A 47 -3.45 -18.33 -13.55
C ARG A 47 -3.30 -19.38 -12.44
N ALA A 48 -2.55 -20.46 -12.69
CA ALA A 48 -2.23 -21.44 -11.65
C ALA A 48 -1.50 -20.78 -10.47
N GLU A 49 -1.80 -21.25 -9.26
CA GLU A 49 -0.98 -20.97 -8.07
C GLU A 49 0.04 -22.10 -7.90
N VAL A 50 1.29 -21.75 -7.62
CA VAL A 50 2.40 -22.69 -7.47
C VAL A 50 3.15 -22.43 -6.17
N SER A 51 3.68 -23.50 -5.57
CA SER A 51 4.47 -23.45 -4.34
C SER A 51 5.86 -24.00 -4.59
N PHE A 52 6.87 -23.35 -4.00
CA PHE A 52 8.25 -23.84 -3.97
C PHE A 52 8.54 -24.71 -2.73
N LEU A 53 7.59 -24.85 -1.80
CA LEU A 53 7.79 -25.63 -0.59
C LEU A 53 7.49 -27.12 -0.82
N SER A 54 8.41 -27.99 -0.39
CA SER A 54 8.18 -29.44 -0.36
C SER A 54 7.16 -29.85 0.70
N GLN A 55 6.64 -31.08 0.62
CA GLN A 55 5.70 -31.59 1.63
C GLN A 55 6.35 -31.62 3.03
N GLU A 56 7.63 -31.97 3.12
CA GLU A 56 8.42 -31.96 4.35
C GLU A 56 8.62 -30.54 4.90
N GLN A 57 8.88 -29.56 4.01
CA GLN A 57 9.00 -28.14 4.38
C GLN A 57 7.67 -27.58 4.89
N LYS A 58 6.53 -27.96 4.29
CA LYS A 58 5.20 -27.58 4.80
C LYS A 58 4.88 -28.28 6.13
N ALA A 59 5.19 -29.58 6.24
CA ALA A 59 4.97 -30.37 7.44
C ALA A 59 5.83 -29.92 8.64
N PHE A 60 6.94 -29.20 8.42
CA PHE A 60 7.70 -28.56 9.49
C PHE A 60 6.85 -27.60 10.32
N PHE A 61 5.97 -26.82 9.70
CA PHE A 61 5.10 -25.88 10.43
C PHE A 61 3.97 -26.58 11.22
N ASN A 62 3.70 -27.85 10.88
CA ASN A 62 2.73 -28.73 11.55
C ASN A 62 3.44 -29.74 12.49
N ASP A 63 4.47 -29.27 13.20
CA ASP A 63 5.25 -29.94 14.25
C ASP A 63 5.97 -31.26 13.90
N SER A 64 5.75 -31.86 12.74
CA SER A 64 6.34 -33.16 12.35
C SER A 64 7.87 -33.14 12.20
N TYR A 65 8.45 -31.95 12.02
CA TYR A 65 9.89 -31.72 11.93
C TYR A 65 10.40 -30.63 12.89
N ARG A 66 9.52 -30.08 13.76
CA ARG A 66 9.97 -29.22 14.85
C ARG A 66 10.66 -30.06 15.92
N SER A 67 11.59 -29.42 16.61
CA SER A 67 12.26 -29.96 17.78
C SER A 67 11.20 -30.28 18.85
N THR A 68 11.32 -31.41 19.54
CA THR A 68 10.40 -31.77 20.64
C THR A 68 11.16 -31.86 21.97
N PRO A 69 10.50 -31.64 23.13
CA PRO A 69 11.18 -31.66 24.44
C PRO A 69 11.90 -32.97 24.80
N HIS A 70 11.67 -34.06 24.06
CA HIS A 70 12.17 -35.40 24.38
C HIS A 70 13.19 -35.98 23.40
N LYS A 71 13.61 -35.24 22.36
CA LYS A 71 14.67 -35.63 21.41
C LYS A 71 15.53 -34.43 20.97
N PRO A 72 16.43 -33.92 21.81
CA PRO A 72 17.26 -32.75 21.47
C PRO A 72 18.52 -33.07 20.64
N ASP A 73 18.95 -34.34 20.56
CA ASP A 73 20.22 -34.74 19.94
C ASP A 73 20.03 -35.77 18.81
N SER A 74 19.42 -35.37 17.69
CA SER A 74 19.38 -36.22 16.50
C SER A 74 20.64 -36.11 15.62
N VAL A 75 21.11 -37.27 15.14
CA VAL A 75 22.24 -37.37 14.18
C VAL A 75 21.92 -36.54 12.92
N PRO A 76 22.88 -35.77 12.35
CA PRO A 76 22.64 -34.96 11.17
C PRO A 76 21.97 -35.72 10.02
N ARG A 77 21.00 -35.08 9.36
CA ARG A 77 20.23 -35.69 8.27
C ARG A 77 21.18 -36.13 7.14
N LYS A 78 20.96 -37.34 6.63
CA LYS A 78 21.66 -37.86 5.43
C LYS A 78 21.24 -37.15 4.13
N THR A 79 20.06 -36.51 4.14
CA THR A 79 19.46 -35.83 2.99
C THR A 79 19.17 -34.39 3.36
N ASP A 80 19.50 -33.46 2.45
CA ASP A 80 19.17 -32.05 2.59
C ASP A 80 17.72 -31.80 2.16
N LEU A 81 16.88 -31.36 3.09
CA LEU A 81 15.47 -31.01 2.87
C LEU A 81 15.27 -29.49 2.71
N THR A 82 16.34 -28.69 2.58
CA THR A 82 16.26 -27.22 2.37
C THR A 82 16.15 -26.80 0.90
N LEU A 83 16.19 -27.76 -0.04
CA LEU A 83 16.06 -27.47 -1.46
C LEU A 83 14.59 -27.17 -1.84
N PRO A 84 14.28 -26.06 -2.52
CA PRO A 84 12.93 -25.77 -3.00
C PRO A 84 12.49 -26.74 -4.11
N VAL A 85 11.20 -27.02 -4.20
CA VAL A 85 10.58 -27.76 -5.30
C VAL A 85 10.46 -26.85 -6.52
N PRO A 86 11.21 -27.06 -7.61
CA PRO A 86 11.15 -26.19 -8.78
C PRO A 86 9.83 -26.37 -9.54
N VAL A 87 9.29 -25.27 -10.07
CA VAL A 87 8.14 -25.27 -10.98
C VAL A 87 8.61 -25.77 -12.34
N GLU A 88 7.94 -26.80 -12.87
CA GLU A 88 8.23 -27.33 -14.20
C GLU A 88 7.34 -26.66 -15.25
N PHE A 89 7.99 -26.00 -16.21
CA PHE A 89 7.37 -25.38 -17.38
C PHE A 89 7.44 -26.34 -18.55
N VAL A 90 6.29 -26.64 -19.16
CA VAL A 90 6.15 -27.66 -20.20
C VAL A 90 5.41 -27.10 -21.40
N TRP A 91 5.94 -27.31 -22.61
CA TRP A 91 5.30 -26.91 -23.87
C TRP A 91 5.55 -27.92 -24.98
N GLU A 92 4.71 -27.90 -26.01
CA GLU A 92 4.78 -28.77 -27.19
C GLU A 92 4.78 -27.96 -28.49
N GLY A 93 5.56 -28.39 -29.48
CA GLY A 93 5.83 -27.63 -30.71
C GLY A 93 6.95 -26.61 -30.54
N GLY A 94 7.18 -25.80 -31.57
CA GLY A 94 8.35 -24.93 -31.70
C GLY A 94 9.56 -25.63 -32.34
N ALA A 95 10.74 -25.05 -32.16
CA ALA A 95 12.01 -25.52 -32.72
C ALA A 95 13.02 -25.84 -31.59
N GLU A 96 14.15 -26.47 -31.89
CA GLU A 96 15.20 -26.74 -30.89
C GLU A 96 15.79 -25.45 -30.28
N THR A 97 15.69 -24.33 -31.01
CA THR A 97 15.95 -22.96 -30.55
C THR A 97 14.89 -22.42 -29.60
N SER A 98 13.87 -23.19 -29.22
CA SER A 98 12.82 -22.72 -28.32
C SER A 98 13.34 -22.42 -26.91
N ARG A 99 12.98 -21.25 -26.38
CA ARG A 99 13.38 -20.77 -25.06
C ARG A 99 12.18 -20.29 -24.26
N LEU A 100 12.11 -20.70 -23.00
CA LEU A 100 11.19 -20.18 -22.01
C LEU A 100 11.61 -18.76 -21.64
N GLN A 101 10.65 -17.83 -21.56
CA GLN A 101 10.81 -16.48 -21.04
C GLN A 101 9.85 -16.27 -19.87
N ILE A 102 10.37 -15.78 -18.73
CA ILE A 102 9.58 -15.37 -17.57
C ILE A 102 9.81 -13.89 -17.31
N SER A 103 8.73 -13.15 -17.03
CA SER A 103 8.74 -11.75 -16.60
C SER A 103 7.79 -11.55 -15.42
N ALA A 104 7.96 -10.45 -14.68
CA ALA A 104 6.94 -9.97 -13.73
C ALA A 104 5.89 -9.05 -14.38
N ARG A 105 5.92 -8.89 -15.71
CA ARG A 105 4.99 -8.05 -16.47
C ARG A 105 4.52 -8.76 -17.73
N ALA A 106 3.26 -8.56 -18.09
CA ALA A 106 2.64 -9.17 -19.28
C ALA A 106 3.19 -8.65 -20.61
N ASP A 107 3.88 -7.50 -20.60
CA ASP A 107 4.56 -6.89 -21.74
C ASP A 107 5.91 -7.55 -22.09
N PHE A 108 6.54 -8.24 -21.13
CA PHE A 108 7.89 -8.81 -21.23
C PHE A 108 8.98 -7.77 -21.59
N GLU A 109 8.78 -6.48 -21.30
CA GLU A 109 9.78 -5.41 -21.50
C GLU A 109 11.08 -5.69 -20.71
N THR A 110 10.93 -6.29 -19.53
CA THR A 110 12.05 -6.77 -18.71
C THR A 110 11.90 -8.26 -18.48
N LEU A 111 12.81 -9.06 -19.04
CA LEU A 111 12.89 -10.49 -18.76
C LEU A 111 13.57 -10.69 -17.40
N LEU A 112 13.01 -11.58 -16.59
CA LEU A 112 13.59 -12.00 -15.31
C LEU A 112 14.44 -13.26 -15.46
N ARG A 113 13.94 -14.22 -16.25
CA ARG A 113 14.66 -15.46 -16.57
C ARG A 113 14.39 -15.85 -18.02
N GLN A 114 15.42 -16.40 -18.65
CA GLN A 114 15.32 -17.13 -19.90
C GLN A 114 15.99 -18.49 -19.71
N ALA A 115 15.34 -19.56 -20.15
CA ALA A 115 15.83 -20.92 -19.96
C ALA A 115 15.67 -21.77 -21.23
N GLU A 116 16.62 -22.67 -21.45
CA GLU A 116 16.52 -23.70 -22.47
C GLU A 116 15.67 -24.86 -21.92
N GLY A 117 14.83 -25.45 -22.76
CA GLY A 117 14.05 -26.62 -22.40
C GLY A 117 14.72 -27.90 -22.84
N ASN A 118 14.79 -28.92 -21.98
CA ASN A 118 15.16 -30.26 -22.39
C ASN A 118 14.06 -30.81 -23.30
N SER A 119 14.39 -31.08 -24.56
CA SER A 119 13.43 -31.51 -25.59
C SER A 119 13.35 -33.03 -25.69
N ARG A 120 12.18 -33.53 -26.10
CA ARG A 120 11.96 -34.94 -26.49
C ARG A 120 10.98 -34.97 -27.66
N LYS A 121 11.31 -35.74 -28.71
CA LYS A 121 10.40 -35.99 -29.83
C LYS A 121 9.26 -36.92 -29.42
N LEU A 122 8.03 -36.54 -29.73
CA LEU A 122 6.80 -37.30 -29.51
C LEU A 122 6.50 -38.21 -30.72
N LYS A 123 5.59 -39.17 -30.54
CA LYS A 123 5.17 -40.11 -31.61
C LYS A 123 4.55 -39.40 -32.83
N ASN A 124 3.93 -38.24 -32.63
CA ASN A 124 3.37 -37.39 -33.69
C ASN A 124 4.40 -36.41 -34.30
N GLY A 125 5.69 -36.63 -34.07
CA GLY A 125 6.77 -35.79 -34.62
C GLY A 125 7.05 -34.47 -33.90
N ARG A 126 6.11 -33.95 -33.09
CA ARG A 126 6.31 -32.70 -32.32
C ARG A 126 7.37 -32.86 -31.24
N LEU A 127 8.07 -31.76 -30.92
CA LEU A 127 8.95 -31.69 -29.76
C LEU A 127 8.13 -31.31 -28.51
N ARG A 128 8.37 -32.00 -27.39
CA ARG A 128 7.92 -31.59 -26.06
C ARG A 128 9.13 -31.16 -25.23
N PHE A 129 9.04 -30.01 -24.59
CA PHE A 129 10.11 -29.41 -23.81
C PHE A 129 9.75 -29.35 -22.33
N ARG A 130 10.77 -29.40 -21.46
CA ARG A 130 10.65 -29.15 -20.02
C ARG A 130 11.76 -28.21 -19.55
N ALA A 131 11.42 -27.18 -18.81
CA ALA A 131 12.36 -26.31 -18.10
C ALA A 131 11.95 -26.21 -16.63
N LYS A 132 12.92 -26.27 -15.71
CA LYS A 132 12.67 -26.17 -14.27
C LYS A 132 13.17 -24.83 -13.75
N ILE A 133 12.31 -24.10 -13.06
CA ILE A 133 12.61 -22.78 -12.49
C ILE A 133 12.41 -22.84 -10.99
N ALA A 134 13.34 -22.25 -10.25
CA ALA A 134 13.30 -22.08 -8.81
C ALA A 134 13.61 -20.62 -8.45
N ASN A 135 13.63 -20.31 -7.14
CA ASN A 135 14.17 -19.06 -6.60
C ASN A 135 13.41 -17.80 -7.05
N LEU A 136 12.14 -17.91 -7.45
CA LEU A 136 11.27 -16.72 -7.66
C LEU A 136 10.83 -16.15 -6.30
N GLU A 137 10.34 -14.91 -6.28
CA GLU A 137 9.78 -14.29 -5.08
C GLU A 137 8.39 -14.86 -4.80
N HIS A 138 8.06 -14.99 -3.52
CA HIS A 138 6.79 -15.50 -3.03
C HIS A 138 5.77 -14.36 -2.93
N GLY A 139 4.47 -14.70 -2.98
CA GLY A 139 3.37 -13.72 -2.95
C GLY A 139 3.34 -12.81 -4.19
N ARG A 140 3.78 -13.30 -5.35
CA ARG A 140 3.95 -12.51 -6.58
C ARG A 140 3.43 -13.24 -7.81
N GLN A 141 2.71 -12.50 -8.65
CA GLN A 141 2.30 -12.94 -9.98
C GLN A 141 3.44 -12.75 -10.99
N TYR A 142 3.60 -13.73 -11.86
CA TYR A 142 4.54 -13.75 -12.97
C TYR A 142 3.82 -14.09 -14.28
N PHE A 143 4.47 -13.76 -15.39
CA PHE A 143 4.02 -14.05 -16.73
C PHE A 143 5.10 -14.87 -17.45
N TRP A 144 4.67 -15.84 -18.24
CA TRP A 144 5.56 -16.70 -19.01
C TRP A 144 5.06 -16.88 -20.44
N ARG A 145 6.02 -17.03 -21.36
CA ARG A 145 5.80 -17.36 -22.77
C ARG A 145 6.99 -18.14 -23.29
N VAL A 146 6.85 -18.71 -24.47
CA VAL A 146 7.95 -19.38 -25.17
C VAL A 146 8.17 -18.68 -26.50
N THR A 147 9.44 -18.53 -26.89
CA THR A 147 9.83 -18.13 -28.25
C THR A 147 10.52 -19.27 -28.95
N ASP A 148 10.39 -19.39 -30.28
CA ASP A 148 11.21 -20.26 -31.14
C ASP A 148 12.45 -19.53 -31.71
N GLY A 149 12.64 -18.26 -31.36
CA GLY A 149 13.65 -17.36 -31.93
C GLY A 149 13.12 -16.41 -33.02
N LYS A 150 11.86 -16.54 -33.45
CA LYS A 150 11.20 -15.65 -34.43
C LYS A 150 9.83 -15.18 -33.99
N LYS A 151 9.03 -16.05 -33.38
CA LYS A 151 7.68 -15.80 -32.89
C LYS A 151 7.60 -16.06 -31.37
N PHE A 152 6.48 -15.67 -30.77
CA PHE A 152 6.15 -15.93 -29.38
C PHE A 152 4.84 -16.73 -29.30
N SER A 153 4.72 -17.61 -28.31
CA SER A 153 3.42 -18.13 -27.88
C SER A 153 2.56 -17.00 -27.30
N ALA A 154 1.25 -17.25 -27.16
CA ALA A 154 0.46 -16.50 -26.20
C ALA A 154 1.11 -16.57 -24.81
N ALA A 155 1.05 -15.47 -24.05
CA ALA A 155 1.53 -15.44 -22.69
C ALA A 155 0.51 -16.05 -21.73
N ARG A 156 1.01 -16.71 -20.69
CA ARG A 156 0.24 -17.16 -19.52
C ARG A 156 0.73 -16.46 -18.27
N SER A 157 -0.07 -16.49 -17.22
CA SER A 157 0.23 -16.02 -15.89
C SER A 157 0.29 -17.17 -14.89
N PHE A 158 1.00 -16.99 -13.79
CA PHE A 158 0.93 -17.85 -12.61
C PHE A 158 1.28 -17.03 -11.36
N THR A 159 0.85 -17.48 -10.19
CA THR A 159 1.14 -16.83 -8.90
C THR A 159 2.00 -17.76 -8.05
N VAL A 160 3.09 -17.25 -7.48
CA VAL A 160 3.83 -17.98 -6.44
C VAL A 160 3.15 -17.69 -5.11
N ALA A 161 2.75 -18.75 -4.39
CA ALA A 161 2.09 -18.66 -3.09
C ALA A 161 2.91 -17.82 -2.08
N ASP A 162 2.24 -17.10 -1.19
CA ASP A 162 2.86 -16.23 -0.17
C ASP A 162 3.28 -17.00 1.09
N GLU A 163 3.93 -18.16 0.89
CA GLU A 163 4.40 -19.07 1.95
C GLU A 163 5.85 -18.71 2.38
N GLN A 164 6.22 -18.97 3.64
CA GLN A 164 7.58 -18.72 4.15
C GLN A 164 8.27 -20.05 4.54
N PRO A 165 9.61 -20.15 4.48
CA PRO A 165 10.56 -19.16 3.96
C PRO A 165 10.69 -19.26 2.43
N ARG A 166 11.36 -18.29 1.80
CA ARG A 166 11.80 -18.42 0.40
C ARG A 166 13.15 -19.15 0.35
N TRP A 167 13.08 -20.49 0.27
CA TRP A 167 14.24 -21.34 0.01
C TRP A 167 14.86 -21.05 -1.37
N ILE A 168 16.19 -21.11 -1.45
CA ILE A 168 16.97 -20.79 -2.65
C ILE A 168 17.85 -21.99 -3.00
N SER A 169 17.58 -22.61 -4.15
CA SER A 169 18.43 -23.67 -4.69
C SER A 169 19.75 -23.08 -5.22
N VAL A 170 20.83 -23.25 -4.45
CA VAL A 170 22.22 -23.02 -4.89
C VAL A 170 22.95 -24.37 -4.96
N PRO A 171 23.25 -24.92 -6.15
CA PRO A 171 23.89 -26.22 -6.30
C PRO A 171 25.16 -26.43 -5.45
N LYS A 172 25.12 -27.46 -4.58
CA LYS A 172 26.15 -27.86 -3.59
C LYS A 172 26.32 -26.91 -2.38
N VAL A 173 25.38 -26.01 -2.13
CA VAL A 173 25.33 -25.18 -0.90
C VAL A 173 24.03 -25.49 -0.16
N THR A 174 24.13 -25.79 1.14
CA THR A 174 23.00 -26.18 1.99
C THR A 174 22.39 -24.99 2.75
N ASN A 175 21.13 -25.14 3.19
CA ASN A 175 20.46 -24.23 4.13
C ASN A 175 20.25 -22.80 3.60
N VAL A 176 20.22 -22.61 2.28
CA VAL A 176 20.17 -21.28 1.66
C VAL A 176 18.74 -20.76 1.51
N ARG A 177 18.45 -19.58 2.09
CA ARG A 177 17.17 -18.89 1.95
C ARG A 177 17.31 -17.37 1.93
N ASP A 178 16.34 -16.71 1.34
CA ASP A 178 16.11 -15.27 1.50
C ASP A 178 15.54 -15.02 2.91
N LEU A 179 16.01 -13.98 3.59
CA LEU A 179 15.44 -13.52 4.87
C LEU A 179 14.19 -12.64 4.63
N GLY A 180 14.00 -12.18 3.39
CA GLY A 180 12.76 -11.54 2.97
C GLY A 180 11.59 -12.51 2.85
N GLY A 181 10.37 -11.98 3.01
CA GLY A 181 9.13 -12.74 3.01
C GLY A 181 8.37 -12.65 4.34
N TRP A 182 9.10 -12.69 5.47
CA TRP A 182 8.51 -12.62 6.81
C TRP A 182 7.76 -11.30 7.05
N LYS A 183 6.61 -11.41 7.73
CA LYS A 183 5.69 -10.29 8.02
C LYS A 183 5.95 -9.75 9.42
N THR A 184 5.92 -8.43 9.56
CA THR A 184 6.03 -7.76 10.86
C THR A 184 4.68 -7.70 11.56
N ALA A 185 4.67 -7.62 12.89
CA ALA A 185 3.45 -7.37 13.67
C ALA A 185 2.74 -6.06 13.27
N SER A 186 3.47 -5.13 12.65
CA SER A 186 2.97 -3.86 12.09
C SER A 186 2.45 -3.95 10.64
N GLY A 187 2.31 -5.15 10.06
CA GLY A 187 1.77 -5.36 8.71
C GLY A 187 2.72 -5.01 7.55
N LYS A 188 3.99 -4.75 7.83
CA LYS A 188 5.07 -4.65 6.83
C LYS A 188 5.64 -6.04 6.55
N ARG A 189 6.56 -6.14 5.58
CA ARG A 189 7.29 -7.35 5.22
C ARG A 189 8.77 -7.05 5.03
N ILE A 190 9.65 -8.00 5.37
CA ILE A 190 11.06 -7.94 4.99
C ILE A 190 11.17 -8.12 3.47
N ARG A 191 11.80 -7.16 2.79
CA ARG A 191 11.98 -7.13 1.32
C ARG A 191 12.71 -8.37 0.83
N GLN A 192 12.05 -9.11 -0.05
CA GLN A 192 12.65 -10.23 -0.77
C GLN A 192 13.73 -9.75 -1.73
N GLY A 193 14.76 -10.57 -1.92
CA GLY A 193 15.88 -10.31 -2.83
C GLY A 193 16.98 -9.40 -2.28
N MET A 194 16.85 -8.92 -1.04
CA MET A 194 17.86 -8.06 -0.40
C MET A 194 18.92 -8.88 0.32
N LEU A 195 18.51 -9.79 1.22
CA LEU A 195 19.39 -10.36 2.23
C LEU A 195 19.21 -11.88 2.30
N PHE A 196 20.27 -12.62 1.98
CA PHE A 196 20.28 -14.07 1.91
C PHE A 196 21.16 -14.68 2.99
N ARG A 197 20.70 -15.79 3.58
CA ARG A 197 21.44 -16.58 4.57
C ARG A 197 21.68 -18.00 4.06
N GLY A 198 22.79 -18.62 4.46
CA GLY A 198 23.04 -20.03 4.14
C GLY A 198 24.32 -20.61 4.71
N GLY A 199 24.65 -21.83 4.29
CA GLY A 199 25.94 -22.47 4.58
C GLY A 199 27.11 -21.80 3.83
N GLN A 200 28.33 -22.19 4.19
CA GLN A 200 29.51 -21.84 3.41
C GLN A 200 29.40 -22.42 1.99
N PHE A 201 30.04 -21.77 1.03
CA PHE A 201 30.17 -22.25 -0.34
C PHE A 201 31.63 -22.50 -0.76
N ASN A 202 32.59 -22.04 0.05
CA ASN A 202 34.02 -22.30 -0.13
C ASN A 202 34.43 -23.68 0.44
N PRO A 203 35.55 -24.26 -0.05
CA PRO A 203 36.00 -25.58 0.38
C PRO A 203 36.24 -25.64 1.89
N ALA A 204 35.63 -26.61 2.56
CA ALA A 204 35.96 -26.88 3.96
C ALA A 204 37.43 -27.32 4.08
N TRP A 205 38.10 -26.85 5.13
CA TRP A 205 39.45 -27.27 5.50
C TRP A 205 39.50 -28.73 6.02
N THR A 206 38.34 -29.33 6.25
CA THR A 206 38.15 -30.70 6.74
C THR A 206 37.17 -31.46 5.85
N ASN A 207 37.36 -32.78 5.69
CA ASN A 207 36.42 -33.67 4.98
C ASN A 207 35.13 -33.95 5.81
N GLN A 208 34.61 -32.95 6.54
CA GLN A 208 33.43 -33.09 7.37
C GLN A 208 32.13 -33.01 6.54
N PRO A 209 31.04 -33.66 6.99
CA PRO A 209 29.69 -33.42 6.48
C PRO A 209 29.36 -31.91 6.49
N GLY A 210 28.77 -31.41 5.41
CA GLY A 210 28.46 -29.98 5.23
C GLY A 210 29.57 -29.14 4.58
N GLY A 211 30.71 -29.74 4.21
CA GLY A 211 31.74 -29.06 3.42
C GLY A 211 31.33 -28.82 1.96
N SER A 212 30.71 -27.68 1.67
CA SER A 212 30.31 -27.29 0.32
C SER A 212 31.51 -27.08 -0.61
N LYS A 213 31.36 -27.47 -1.87
CA LYS A 213 32.19 -27.00 -2.99
C LYS A 213 31.23 -26.46 -4.04
N ILE A 214 31.09 -25.13 -4.10
CA ILE A 214 30.20 -24.48 -5.07
C ILE A 214 30.59 -24.87 -6.50
N THR A 215 29.58 -25.16 -7.31
CA THR A 215 29.76 -25.54 -8.72
C THR A 215 29.66 -24.30 -9.61
N PRO A 216 30.10 -24.35 -10.89
CA PRO A 216 29.85 -23.26 -11.85
C PRO A 216 28.37 -22.86 -11.96
N ALA A 217 27.45 -23.84 -11.83
CA ALA A 217 26.01 -23.57 -11.78
C ALA A 217 25.59 -22.85 -10.49
N GLY A 218 26.21 -23.17 -9.34
CA GLY A 218 26.03 -22.42 -8.10
C GLY A 218 26.53 -20.98 -8.19
N TRP A 219 27.70 -20.78 -8.82
CA TRP A 219 28.24 -19.44 -9.09
C TRP A 219 27.31 -18.59 -9.95
N LYS A 220 26.75 -19.17 -11.02
CA LYS A 220 25.74 -18.52 -11.85
C LYS A 220 24.51 -18.09 -11.02
N VAL A 221 24.04 -18.92 -10.10
CA VAL A 221 22.92 -18.53 -9.21
C VAL A 221 23.32 -17.34 -8.32
N LEU A 222 24.49 -17.38 -7.66
CA LEU A 222 24.90 -16.26 -6.80
C LEU A 222 25.13 -14.95 -7.58
N LEU A 223 25.83 -15.00 -8.71
CA LEU A 223 26.31 -13.80 -9.41
C LEU A 223 25.35 -13.27 -10.48
N GLU A 224 24.62 -14.14 -11.19
CA GLU A 224 23.71 -13.73 -12.28
C GLU A 224 22.24 -13.67 -11.83
N ASP A 225 21.75 -14.72 -11.15
CA ASP A 225 20.33 -14.79 -10.73
C ASP A 225 20.05 -13.89 -9.51
N LEU A 226 20.83 -14.05 -8.43
CA LEU A 226 20.66 -13.33 -7.16
C LEU A 226 21.44 -12.02 -7.12
N LYS A 227 22.50 -11.91 -7.94
CA LYS A 227 23.38 -10.75 -8.04
C LYS A 227 23.98 -10.32 -6.69
N ILE A 228 24.46 -11.31 -5.93
CA ILE A 228 25.12 -11.08 -4.63
C ILE A 228 26.29 -10.12 -4.82
N HIS A 229 26.18 -8.97 -4.17
CA HIS A 229 27.19 -7.91 -4.16
C HIS A 229 28.19 -8.10 -3.01
N THR A 230 27.69 -8.52 -1.83
CA THR A 230 28.50 -8.67 -0.61
C THR A 230 28.43 -10.08 -0.04
N GLU A 231 29.58 -10.66 0.26
CA GLU A 231 29.76 -11.84 1.12
C GLU A 231 30.11 -11.37 2.54
N LEU A 232 29.30 -11.75 3.54
CA LEU A 232 29.60 -11.59 4.96
C LEU A 232 29.92 -12.96 5.58
N ASP A 233 31.20 -13.22 5.80
CA ASP A 233 31.67 -14.45 6.45
C ASP A 233 31.78 -14.25 7.97
N LEU A 234 30.97 -15.00 8.72
CA LEU A 234 30.94 -14.96 10.18
C LEU A 234 31.96 -15.91 10.84
N ARG A 235 32.84 -16.55 10.06
CA ARG A 235 33.83 -17.52 10.56
C ARG A 235 35.10 -16.85 11.11
N SER A 236 36.00 -17.67 11.68
CA SER A 236 37.32 -17.21 12.10
C SER A 236 38.27 -17.14 10.90
N GLY A 237 39.20 -16.18 10.90
CA GLY A 237 40.19 -16.01 9.82
C GLY A 237 41.09 -17.21 9.52
N LYS A 238 41.07 -18.27 10.35
CA LYS A 238 41.74 -19.57 10.06
C LYS A 238 40.91 -20.51 9.18
N THR A 239 39.62 -20.23 9.00
CA THR A 239 38.64 -21.08 8.27
C THR A 239 37.84 -20.30 7.22
N ALA A 240 37.87 -18.97 7.30
CA ALA A 240 37.36 -18.05 6.30
C ALA A 240 38.33 -17.93 5.10
N SER A 241 37.78 -17.77 3.90
CA SER A 241 38.57 -17.49 2.69
C SER A 241 37.63 -16.93 1.64
N ALA A 242 37.86 -15.68 1.25
CA ALA A 242 37.19 -15.05 0.12
C ALA A 242 37.38 -15.89 -1.15
N LEU A 243 36.35 -15.97 -1.98
CA LEU A 243 36.43 -16.56 -3.31
C LEU A 243 36.34 -15.47 -4.39
N PRO A 244 37.06 -15.61 -5.52
CA PRO A 244 36.97 -14.66 -6.62
C PRO A 244 35.57 -14.69 -7.26
N GLY A 245 34.91 -13.54 -7.33
CA GLY A 245 33.66 -13.36 -8.07
C GLY A 245 32.65 -12.41 -7.42
N ILE A 246 32.62 -12.32 -6.09
CA ILE A 246 31.73 -11.40 -5.37
C ILE A 246 32.42 -10.03 -5.22
N PRO A 247 31.77 -8.90 -5.55
CA PRO A 247 32.39 -7.56 -5.53
C PRO A 247 32.95 -7.11 -4.17
N ARG A 248 32.28 -7.48 -3.07
CA ARG A 248 32.65 -7.08 -1.70
C ARG A 248 32.71 -8.29 -0.78
N TYR A 249 33.77 -8.40 0.02
CA TYR A 249 33.95 -9.46 1.00
C TYR A 249 34.24 -8.85 2.38
N GLU A 250 33.46 -9.23 3.38
CA GLU A 250 33.53 -8.72 4.75
C GLU A 250 33.69 -9.92 5.71
N LEU A 251 34.83 -9.99 6.40
CA LEU A 251 35.10 -11.01 7.41
C LEU A 251 34.89 -10.45 8.81
N ILE A 252 33.83 -10.91 9.49
CA ILE A 252 33.53 -10.51 10.87
C ILE A 252 33.46 -11.77 11.73
N THR A 253 34.57 -12.10 12.39
CA THR A 253 34.65 -13.29 13.26
C THR A 253 33.70 -13.18 14.44
N PHE A 254 32.62 -13.96 14.37
CA PHE A 254 31.46 -13.82 15.25
C PHE A 254 31.20 -15.11 16.04
N SER A 255 30.78 -14.95 17.30
CA SER A 255 30.45 -16.02 18.24
C SER A 255 28.94 -16.05 18.47
N ALA A 256 28.33 -17.23 18.30
CA ALA A 256 26.88 -17.41 18.40
C ALA A 256 26.41 -17.53 19.86
N TYR A 257 25.10 -17.73 20.05
CA TYR A 257 24.57 -18.30 21.29
C TYR A 257 25.24 -19.65 21.65
N ALA A 258 25.54 -20.47 20.63
CA ALA A 258 26.22 -21.75 20.78
C ALA A 258 27.74 -21.65 20.53
N THR A 259 28.53 -22.05 21.53
CA THR A 259 29.99 -22.06 21.48
C THR A 259 30.55 -23.39 21.99
N TRP A 260 31.55 -23.93 21.29
CA TRP A 260 32.27 -25.11 21.75
C TRP A 260 33.18 -24.74 22.93
N GLY A 261 32.94 -25.33 24.10
CA GLY A 261 33.74 -25.11 25.31
C GLY A 261 33.53 -23.76 26.01
N GLY A 262 32.49 -22.99 25.64
CA GLY A 262 32.11 -21.75 26.33
C GLY A 262 30.88 -21.92 27.24
N THR A 263 30.57 -20.90 28.03
CA THR A 263 29.37 -20.88 28.87
C THR A 263 28.09 -20.96 28.01
N PRO A 264 27.19 -21.94 28.24
CA PRO A 264 25.98 -22.13 27.43
C PRO A 264 25.15 -20.86 27.26
N GLY A 265 24.79 -20.54 26.02
CA GLY A 265 23.96 -19.39 25.65
C GLY A 265 24.64 -18.03 25.75
N GLN A 266 25.85 -17.92 26.29
CA GLN A 266 26.46 -16.62 26.61
C GLN A 266 27.46 -16.09 25.56
N GLY A 267 27.79 -16.87 24.52
CA GLY A 267 28.89 -16.59 23.60
C GLY A 267 28.88 -15.20 22.93
N ILE A 268 27.69 -14.66 22.66
CA ILE A 268 27.48 -13.37 22.01
C ILE A 268 27.55 -12.15 22.96
N PHE A 269 27.35 -12.29 24.27
CA PHE A 269 27.16 -11.14 25.17
C PHE A 269 28.47 -10.49 25.66
N SER A 270 29.63 -11.06 25.32
CA SER A 270 30.95 -10.52 25.66
C SER A 270 31.26 -9.21 24.93
N ASP A 271 32.06 -8.32 25.54
CA ASP A 271 32.39 -7.01 24.97
C ASP A 271 33.11 -7.09 23.61
N ALA A 272 33.92 -8.14 23.43
CA ALA A 272 34.55 -8.45 22.15
C ALA A 272 33.51 -8.72 21.05
N MET A 273 32.39 -9.38 21.38
CA MET A 273 31.30 -9.68 20.46
C MET A 273 30.33 -8.52 20.27
N ARG A 274 30.09 -7.68 21.29
CA ARG A 274 29.37 -6.40 21.13
C ARG A 274 29.94 -5.57 19.99
N THR A 275 31.28 -5.49 19.92
CA THR A 275 32.00 -4.82 18.82
C THR A 275 31.75 -5.46 17.45
N GLN A 276 31.60 -6.79 17.37
CA GLN A 276 31.31 -7.47 16.11
C GLN A 276 29.84 -7.32 15.69
N VAL A 277 28.90 -7.41 16.64
CA VAL A 277 27.48 -7.10 16.42
C VAL A 277 27.33 -5.70 15.83
N LYS A 278 28.04 -4.71 16.39
CA LYS A 278 28.05 -3.35 15.85
C LYS A 278 28.43 -3.31 14.37
N LYS A 279 29.58 -3.87 14.01
CA LYS A 279 30.07 -3.91 12.61
C LYS A 279 29.10 -4.60 11.66
N ILE A 280 28.46 -5.69 12.09
CA ILE A 280 27.45 -6.41 11.29
C ILE A 280 26.25 -5.50 11.00
N PHE A 281 25.72 -4.80 12.02
CA PHE A 281 24.56 -3.93 11.84
C PHE A 281 24.90 -2.61 11.14
N GLU A 282 26.12 -2.09 11.27
CA GLU A 282 26.61 -0.97 10.45
C GLU A 282 26.71 -1.37 8.96
N LEU A 283 27.18 -2.58 8.64
CA LEU A 283 27.17 -3.12 7.28
C LEU A 283 25.74 -3.31 6.74
N LEU A 284 24.80 -3.79 7.57
CA LEU A 284 23.39 -3.89 7.19
C LEU A 284 22.71 -2.53 6.98
N ALA A 285 23.25 -1.45 7.54
CA ALA A 285 22.74 -0.09 7.33
C ALA A 285 23.29 0.59 6.06
N ASP A 286 24.28 -0.01 5.39
CA ASP A 286 24.86 0.45 4.14
C ASP A 286 24.03 -0.03 2.93
N PRO A 287 23.33 0.88 2.19
CA PRO A 287 22.54 0.48 1.02
C PRO A 287 23.37 -0.13 -0.11
N SER A 288 24.67 0.16 -0.19
CA SER A 288 25.56 -0.37 -1.22
C SER A 288 25.94 -1.84 -1.01
N ALA A 289 25.76 -2.36 0.21
CA ALA A 289 26.10 -3.74 0.53
C ALA A 289 25.12 -4.78 -0.07
N TYR A 290 23.96 -4.35 -0.58
CA TYR A 290 22.89 -5.23 -1.05
C TYR A 290 22.92 -5.48 -2.57
N PRO A 291 22.56 -6.69 -3.06
CA PRO A 291 22.15 -7.86 -2.30
C PRO A 291 23.29 -8.52 -1.51
N LEU A 292 23.03 -8.90 -0.27
CA LEU A 292 24.04 -9.42 0.66
C LEU A 292 23.78 -10.89 0.97
N TYR A 293 24.83 -11.71 0.98
CA TYR A 293 24.81 -13.09 1.44
C TYR A 293 25.65 -13.24 2.71
N PHE A 294 25.06 -13.66 3.83
CA PHE A 294 25.77 -13.88 5.09
C PHE A 294 25.73 -15.34 5.54
N HIS A 295 26.86 -15.86 6.00
CA HIS A 295 26.99 -17.28 6.30
C HIS A 295 27.99 -17.59 7.41
N CYS A 296 28.00 -18.85 7.79
CA CYS A 296 29.06 -19.46 8.59
C CYS A 296 29.42 -20.80 7.94
N GLN A 297 29.61 -21.87 8.72
CA GLN A 297 29.80 -23.23 8.18
C GLN A 297 28.48 -23.82 7.67
N GLY A 298 27.51 -24.13 8.55
CA GLY A 298 26.22 -24.73 8.18
C GLY A 298 25.05 -23.75 7.99
N GLY A 299 25.28 -22.44 8.14
CA GLY A 299 24.21 -21.43 8.10
C GLY A 299 23.22 -21.47 9.27
N GLY A 300 23.49 -22.31 10.27
CA GLY A 300 22.67 -22.50 11.47
C GLY A 300 22.97 -21.49 12.56
N ASP A 301 24.05 -21.67 13.31
CA ASP A 301 24.19 -21.06 14.65
C ASP A 301 24.58 -19.57 14.60
N ARG A 302 25.76 -19.25 14.04
CA ARG A 302 26.25 -17.86 13.91
C ARG A 302 25.33 -17.02 13.03
N THR A 303 25.00 -17.56 11.85
CA THR A 303 24.07 -16.96 10.90
C THR A 303 22.66 -16.80 11.51
N GLY A 304 22.17 -17.81 12.24
CA GLY A 304 20.86 -17.76 12.90
C GLY A 304 20.79 -16.81 14.06
N THR A 305 21.90 -16.59 14.79
CA THR A 305 21.93 -15.56 15.83
C THR A 305 21.76 -14.17 15.21
N VAL A 306 22.48 -13.88 14.11
CA VAL A 306 22.37 -12.59 13.40
C VAL A 306 20.98 -12.41 12.80
N ALA A 307 20.43 -13.45 12.16
CA ALA A 307 19.07 -13.44 11.60
C ALA A 307 18.01 -13.18 12.69
N PHE A 308 18.03 -13.94 13.78
CA PHE A 308 17.07 -13.82 14.89
C PHE A 308 17.07 -12.42 15.52
N LEU A 309 18.25 -11.80 15.69
CA LEU A 309 18.37 -10.42 16.17
C LEU A 309 17.83 -9.42 15.14
N LEU A 310 18.09 -9.63 13.84
CA LEU A 310 17.62 -8.75 12.78
C LEU A 310 16.09 -8.81 12.61
N GLU A 311 15.52 -10.01 12.53
CA GLU A 311 14.07 -10.24 12.37
C GLU A 311 13.28 -9.64 13.54
N ASN A 312 13.73 -9.86 14.79
CA ASN A 312 13.13 -9.23 15.97
C ASN A 312 13.28 -7.70 15.95
N MET A 313 14.44 -7.15 15.62
CA MET A 313 14.64 -5.68 15.51
C MET A 313 13.71 -5.05 14.46
N LEU A 314 13.50 -5.75 13.33
CA LEU A 314 12.58 -5.37 12.26
C LEU A 314 11.10 -5.54 12.63
N GLY A 315 10.78 -6.27 13.71
CA GLY A 315 9.44 -6.45 14.24
C GLY A 315 8.68 -7.65 13.67
N VAL A 316 9.37 -8.66 13.17
CA VAL A 316 8.80 -10.00 12.94
C VAL A 316 8.40 -10.58 14.30
N ASN A 317 7.32 -11.36 14.35
CA ASN A 317 6.87 -11.96 15.61
C ASN A 317 7.85 -13.06 16.08
N ASP A 318 8.02 -13.22 17.39
CA ASP A 318 9.02 -14.14 17.97
C ASP A 318 8.81 -15.61 17.55
N ALA A 319 7.56 -16.03 17.33
CA ALA A 319 7.25 -17.38 16.86
C ALA A 319 7.81 -17.65 15.45
N ASP A 320 7.75 -16.66 14.56
CA ASP A 320 8.31 -16.74 13.20
C ASP A 320 9.84 -16.59 13.19
N CYS A 321 10.42 -15.74 14.04
CA CYS A 321 11.87 -15.71 14.27
C CYS A 321 12.40 -17.07 14.76
N LEU A 322 11.66 -17.73 15.66
CA LEU A 322 11.95 -19.09 16.11
C LEU A 322 11.73 -20.14 15.02
N ASN A 323 10.75 -19.95 14.14
CA ASN A 323 10.57 -20.80 12.96
C ASN A 323 11.76 -20.69 12.00
N ASP A 324 12.22 -19.48 11.64
CA ASP A 324 13.40 -19.30 10.77
C ASP A 324 14.68 -19.90 11.38
N TYR A 325 14.86 -19.74 12.69
CA TYR A 325 15.94 -20.41 13.42
C TYR A 325 15.91 -21.94 13.24
N GLU A 326 14.79 -22.58 13.62
CA GLU A 326 14.64 -24.04 13.62
C GLU A 326 14.46 -24.66 12.23
N LEU A 327 14.09 -23.89 11.19
CA LEU A 327 14.07 -24.35 9.79
C LEU A 327 15.44 -24.89 9.32
N SER A 328 16.52 -24.52 10.01
CA SER A 328 17.85 -25.12 9.86
C SER A 328 17.89 -26.65 10.10
N ASN A 329 16.90 -27.22 10.81
CA ASN A 329 16.73 -28.66 11.07
C ASN A 329 16.40 -29.48 9.82
N LEU A 330 16.01 -28.82 8.73
CA LEU A 330 15.82 -29.45 7.43
C LEU A 330 17.17 -29.65 6.69
N SER A 331 18.25 -29.00 7.14
CA SER A 331 19.58 -29.10 6.52
C SER A 331 20.39 -30.31 7.01
N VAL A 332 21.50 -30.59 6.32
CA VAL A 332 22.48 -31.60 6.74
C VAL A 332 23.38 -31.14 7.90
N SER A 333 23.18 -29.94 8.45
CA SER A 333 24.07 -29.33 9.44
C SER A 333 23.84 -29.81 10.88
N GLY A 334 22.81 -30.62 11.14
CA GLY A 334 22.40 -31.10 12.47
C GLY A 334 21.26 -30.29 13.10
N GLU A 335 20.82 -30.71 14.28
CA GLU A 335 19.68 -30.13 14.99
C GLU A 335 19.97 -28.77 15.64
N ARG A 336 18.95 -27.91 15.67
CA ARG A 336 18.82 -26.61 16.33
C ARG A 336 17.46 -26.61 17.01
N SER A 337 17.47 -26.70 18.33
CA SER A 337 16.25 -26.83 19.13
C SER A 337 16.04 -25.64 20.02
N ARG A 338 14.81 -25.08 20.02
CA ARG A 338 14.38 -24.08 21.00
C ARG A 338 14.38 -24.60 22.44
N TYR A 339 14.40 -25.92 22.61
CA TYR A 339 14.49 -26.63 23.90
C TYR A 339 15.93 -27.01 24.30
N SER A 340 16.94 -26.73 23.46
CA SER A 340 18.33 -26.95 23.86
C SER A 340 18.72 -26.00 24.99
N GLU A 341 19.47 -26.50 25.98
CA GLU A 341 19.93 -25.70 27.13
C GLU A 341 20.63 -24.40 26.68
N VAL A 342 21.46 -24.51 25.64
CA VAL A 342 22.21 -23.40 25.05
C VAL A 342 21.29 -22.33 24.47
N TRP A 343 20.17 -22.70 23.84
CA TRP A 343 19.19 -21.73 23.35
C TRP A 343 18.37 -21.13 24.48
N ILE A 344 17.92 -21.94 25.44
CA ILE A 344 17.18 -21.48 26.63
C ILE A 344 18.01 -20.43 27.38
N LYS A 345 19.30 -20.70 27.64
CA LYS A 345 20.21 -19.77 28.32
C LYS A 345 20.45 -18.47 27.54
N PHE A 346 20.41 -18.50 26.21
CA PHE A 346 20.46 -17.30 25.37
C PHE A 346 19.17 -16.46 25.48
N MET A 347 18.01 -17.11 25.46
CA MET A 347 16.70 -16.45 25.59
C MET A 347 16.48 -15.89 27.00
N GLU A 348 16.89 -16.61 28.05
CA GLU A 348 16.99 -16.12 29.43
C GLU A 348 17.91 -14.89 29.51
N LYS A 349 19.06 -14.91 28.83
CA LYS A 349 20.00 -13.79 28.90
C LYS A 349 19.46 -12.54 28.22
N LEU A 350 18.74 -12.67 27.09
CA LEU A 350 17.99 -11.58 26.47
C LEU A 350 16.88 -11.05 27.39
N GLU A 351 16.16 -11.92 28.10
CA GLU A 351 15.13 -11.51 29.07
C GLU A 351 15.71 -10.59 30.17
N THR A 352 16.94 -10.83 30.63
CA THR A 352 17.60 -9.96 31.62
C THR A 352 17.92 -8.54 31.14
N ILE A 353 17.82 -8.25 29.83
CA ILE A 353 18.16 -6.94 29.25
C ILE A 353 16.99 -5.95 29.39
N VAL A 354 15.77 -6.42 29.12
CA VAL A 354 14.52 -5.67 29.37
C VAL A 354 13.51 -6.65 29.99
N PRO A 355 13.56 -6.88 31.32
CA PRO A 355 12.71 -7.86 31.98
C PRO A 355 11.22 -7.57 31.80
N GLY A 356 10.47 -8.54 31.30
CA GLY A 356 9.04 -8.38 31.00
C GLY A 356 8.72 -7.56 29.74
N GLY A 357 9.74 -7.04 29.05
CA GLY A 357 9.58 -6.43 27.73
C GLY A 357 9.41 -7.48 26.63
N SER A 358 8.91 -7.06 25.47
CA SER A 358 8.82 -7.93 24.29
C SER A 358 10.22 -8.33 23.78
N ARG A 359 10.31 -9.45 23.04
CA ARG A 359 11.58 -9.88 22.42
C ARG A 359 12.18 -8.79 21.51
N GLN A 360 11.34 -8.03 20.80
CA GLN A 360 11.79 -6.89 20.00
C GLN A 360 12.45 -5.81 20.88
N GLU A 361 11.89 -5.45 22.03
CA GLU A 361 12.48 -4.45 22.92
C GLU A 361 13.80 -4.94 23.52
N GLN A 362 13.85 -6.18 23.99
CA GLN A 362 15.08 -6.83 24.50
C GLN A 362 16.20 -6.83 23.45
N VAL A 363 15.87 -7.16 22.20
CA VAL A 363 16.82 -7.20 21.09
C VAL A 363 17.24 -5.79 20.65
N CYS A 364 16.30 -4.84 20.51
CA CYS A 364 16.64 -3.45 20.20
C CYS A 364 17.57 -2.84 21.25
N GLU A 365 17.35 -3.15 22.53
CA GLU A 365 18.20 -2.68 23.63
C GLU A 365 19.55 -3.40 23.67
N PHE A 366 19.60 -4.71 23.42
CA PHE A 366 20.87 -5.41 23.25
C PHE A 366 21.72 -4.79 22.12
N LEU A 367 21.08 -4.41 21.01
CA LEU A 367 21.73 -3.73 19.89
C LEU A 367 22.25 -2.33 20.30
N ARG A 368 21.49 -1.53 21.05
CA ARG A 368 21.98 -0.26 21.63
C ARG A 368 23.19 -0.48 22.54
N GLN A 369 23.14 -1.50 23.39
CA GLN A 369 24.23 -1.92 24.27
C GLN A 369 25.48 -2.43 23.52
N CYS A 370 25.34 -2.79 22.24
CA CYS A 370 26.46 -3.06 21.33
C CYS A 370 26.98 -1.81 20.62
N GLY A 371 26.30 -0.67 20.73
CA GLY A 371 26.61 0.58 20.00
C GLY A 371 25.90 0.73 18.66
N VAL A 372 24.86 -0.07 18.40
CA VAL A 372 23.96 0.06 17.23
C VAL A 372 22.84 1.04 17.60
N THR A 373 23.06 2.31 17.28
CA THR A 373 22.13 3.41 17.63
C THR A 373 20.77 3.28 16.95
N ASP A 374 19.73 3.92 17.49
CA ASP A 374 18.40 3.93 16.88
C ASP A 374 18.42 4.46 15.43
N ALA A 375 19.32 5.39 15.09
CA ALA A 375 19.51 5.86 13.73
C ALA A 375 20.00 4.74 12.77
N VAL A 376 20.87 3.84 13.24
CA VAL A 376 21.32 2.67 12.48
C VAL A 376 20.17 1.67 12.34
N GLN A 377 19.42 1.41 13.43
CA GLN A 377 18.25 0.51 13.39
C GLN A 377 17.16 1.00 12.44
N GLU A 378 16.79 2.29 12.50
CA GLU A 378 15.85 2.92 11.56
C GLU A 378 16.36 2.92 10.12
N LYS A 379 17.67 3.12 9.91
CA LYS A 379 18.27 3.01 8.58
C LYS A 379 18.07 1.60 8.01
N ILE A 380 18.33 0.55 8.80
CA ILE A 380 18.09 -0.84 8.39
C ILE A 380 16.60 -1.08 8.11
N ARG A 381 15.68 -0.62 8.98
CA ARG A 381 14.22 -0.69 8.76
C ARG A 381 13.82 -0.02 7.44
N SER A 382 14.41 1.13 7.09
CA SER A 382 14.12 1.84 5.84
C SER A 382 14.62 1.11 4.57
N ILE A 383 15.68 0.29 4.70
CA ILE A 383 16.25 -0.50 3.61
C ILE A 383 15.52 -1.84 3.45
N LEU A 384 15.20 -2.50 4.57
CA LEU A 384 14.72 -3.88 4.57
C LEU A 384 13.20 -4.03 4.72
N LEU A 385 12.43 -3.02 5.13
CA LEU A 385 10.97 -3.15 5.20
C LEU A 385 10.25 -2.57 3.97
N GLU A 386 9.27 -3.29 3.47
CA GLU A 386 8.27 -2.84 2.51
C GLU A 386 6.86 -3.01 3.07
N CYS A 387 5.89 -2.28 2.50
CA CYS A 387 4.48 -2.56 2.74
C CYS A 387 4.02 -3.71 1.82
N LEU A 388 3.09 -4.54 2.30
CA LEU A 388 2.45 -5.63 1.54
C LEU A 388 1.51 -5.09 0.44
N GLN A 389 2.05 -4.41 -0.57
CA GLN A 389 1.30 -3.93 -1.73
C GLN A 389 1.75 -4.67 -2.99
N THR A 390 0.82 -5.36 -3.66
CA THR A 390 1.12 -5.92 -4.98
C THR A 390 1.29 -4.81 -6.02
N LYS A 391 2.16 -4.98 -7.03
CA LYS A 391 2.30 -3.99 -8.12
C LYS A 391 1.01 -3.77 -8.92
N TYR A 392 0.07 -4.72 -8.87
CA TYR A 392 -1.27 -4.59 -9.43
C TYR A 392 -2.17 -3.68 -8.58
N GLN A 393 -2.08 -3.79 -7.25
CA GLN A 393 -2.60 -2.75 -6.36
C GLN A 393 -1.91 -1.42 -6.66
N THR A 394 -0.57 -1.32 -6.77
CA THR A 394 0.13 -0.03 -7.01
C THR A 394 -0.39 0.77 -8.24
N LYS A 395 -1.02 0.10 -9.21
CA LYS A 395 -1.70 0.75 -10.35
C LYS A 395 -3.14 1.18 -10.05
N ARG A 396 -3.89 0.45 -9.21
CA ARG A 396 -5.18 0.87 -8.62
C ARG A 396 -5.01 1.95 -7.52
N THR A 397 -3.96 1.88 -6.72
CA THR A 397 -3.60 2.79 -5.62
C THR A 397 -2.87 4.06 -6.08
N LYS A 398 -2.73 4.29 -7.39
CA LYS A 398 -2.52 5.63 -7.95
C LYS A 398 -3.81 6.20 -8.54
N MET A 399 -4.76 5.31 -8.85
CA MET A 399 -5.95 5.61 -9.64
C MET A 399 -7.01 6.33 -8.80
N GLN A 400 -7.08 6.10 -7.49
CA GLN A 400 -8.13 6.69 -6.65
C GLN A 400 -7.81 8.15 -6.27
N LYS A 401 -6.59 8.47 -5.79
CA LYS A 401 -6.19 9.87 -5.60
C LYS A 401 -6.11 10.64 -6.90
N SER A 402 -5.65 10.03 -8.01
CA SER A 402 -5.74 10.70 -9.32
C SER A 402 -7.19 10.93 -9.77
N ARG A 403 -8.14 10.06 -9.38
CA ARG A 403 -9.57 10.20 -9.72
C ARG A 403 -10.20 11.38 -8.97
N TYR A 404 -9.92 11.58 -7.67
CA TYR A 404 -10.39 12.79 -6.97
C TYR A 404 -9.92 14.07 -7.70
N ILE A 405 -8.63 14.17 -8.00
CA ILE A 405 -8.06 15.32 -8.72
C ILE A 405 -8.66 15.48 -10.14
N GLY A 406 -8.89 14.38 -10.86
CA GLY A 406 -9.54 14.41 -12.18
C GLY A 406 -11.01 14.85 -12.13
N ILE A 407 -11.76 14.45 -11.10
CA ILE A 407 -13.13 14.91 -10.88
C ILE A 407 -13.15 16.40 -10.48
N MET A 408 -12.20 16.84 -9.64
CA MET A 408 -12.04 18.27 -9.32
C MET A 408 -11.76 19.11 -10.58
N GLU A 409 -10.87 18.65 -11.46
CA GLU A 409 -10.59 19.30 -12.75
C GLU A 409 -11.86 19.38 -13.62
N LYS A 410 -12.68 18.31 -13.60
CA LYS A 410 -13.96 18.27 -14.31
C LYS A 410 -15.01 19.20 -13.70
N VAL A 411 -15.10 19.34 -12.38
CA VAL A 411 -15.93 20.35 -11.69
C VAL A 411 -15.52 21.75 -12.11
N LEU A 412 -14.20 22.05 -12.09
CA LEU A 412 -13.68 23.35 -12.49
C LEU A 412 -13.91 23.65 -13.98
N SER A 413 -14.02 22.64 -14.85
CA SER A 413 -14.36 22.84 -16.28
C SER A 413 -15.74 23.47 -16.52
N ALA A 414 -16.61 23.53 -15.50
CA ALA A 414 -17.90 24.23 -15.56
C ALA A 414 -17.78 25.77 -15.40
N TYR A 415 -16.56 26.27 -15.09
CA TYR A 415 -16.20 27.67 -14.94
C TYR A 415 -15.23 28.06 -16.07
N THR A 416 -15.65 28.96 -16.97
CA THR A 416 -14.77 29.51 -18.01
C THR A 416 -13.83 30.57 -17.42
N THR A 417 -12.74 30.90 -18.12
CA THR A 417 -11.80 31.94 -17.68
C THR A 417 -12.50 33.29 -17.51
N GLU A 418 -13.42 33.66 -18.40
CA GLU A 418 -14.22 34.89 -18.33
C GLU A 418 -15.19 34.86 -17.13
N HIS A 419 -15.66 33.69 -16.73
CA HIS A 419 -16.44 33.55 -15.51
C HIS A 419 -15.55 33.78 -14.27
N ILE A 420 -14.40 33.12 -14.19
CA ILE A 420 -13.46 33.25 -13.06
C ILE A 420 -13.01 34.71 -12.91
N ASP A 421 -12.72 35.37 -14.03
CA ASP A 421 -12.31 36.77 -14.07
C ASP A 421 -13.42 37.73 -13.63
N ARG A 422 -14.68 37.49 -14.02
CA ARG A 422 -15.82 38.26 -13.51
C ARG A 422 -15.98 38.07 -12.00
N TYR A 423 -15.97 36.84 -11.51
CA TYR A 423 -16.14 36.57 -10.07
C TYR A 423 -14.99 37.17 -9.23
N TYR A 424 -13.75 37.14 -9.75
CA TYR A 424 -12.62 37.86 -9.15
C TYR A 424 -12.86 39.37 -9.08
N ASN A 425 -13.34 40.00 -10.16
CA ASN A 425 -13.63 41.44 -10.15
C ASN A 425 -14.80 41.78 -9.23
N ASP A 426 -15.86 40.98 -9.21
CA ASP A 426 -17.03 41.14 -8.34
C ASP A 426 -16.62 41.09 -6.86
N VAL A 427 -15.74 40.16 -6.48
CA VAL A 427 -15.21 40.06 -5.11
C VAL A 427 -14.20 41.17 -4.82
N LYS A 428 -13.34 41.55 -5.78
CA LYS A 428 -12.39 42.66 -5.61
C LYS A 428 -13.08 44.01 -5.37
N THR A 429 -14.24 44.24 -5.99
CA THR A 429 -15.03 45.48 -5.81
C THR A 429 -16.03 45.37 -4.66
N GLY A 430 -16.69 44.22 -4.50
CA GLY A 430 -17.78 44.02 -3.54
C GLY A 430 -17.33 43.48 -2.17
N GLY A 431 -16.09 43.00 -2.07
CA GLY A 431 -15.54 42.26 -0.93
C GLY A 431 -15.97 40.78 -0.89
N LEU A 432 -15.13 39.96 -0.29
CA LEU A 432 -15.39 38.55 0.04
C LEU A 432 -16.58 38.40 0.99
N LYS A 433 -17.78 38.08 0.48
CA LYS A 433 -19.02 37.98 1.28
C LYS A 433 -19.45 36.54 1.61
N GLU A 434 -18.97 35.56 0.87
CA GLU A 434 -19.41 34.17 0.98
C GLU A 434 -18.31 33.17 0.57
N HIS A 435 -18.57 31.89 0.80
CA HIS A 435 -17.58 30.83 0.68
C HIS A 435 -17.41 30.20 -0.72
N GLY A 436 -18.20 30.60 -1.72
CA GLY A 436 -18.00 30.14 -3.10
C GLY A 436 -16.63 30.54 -3.66
N PHE A 437 -16.26 31.81 -3.52
CA PHE A 437 -15.01 32.34 -4.06
C PHE A 437 -13.75 31.70 -3.42
N PRO A 438 -13.59 31.60 -2.09
CA PRO A 438 -12.41 30.96 -1.50
C PRO A 438 -12.33 29.45 -1.78
N ARG A 439 -13.46 28.75 -1.96
CA ARG A 439 -13.47 27.37 -2.44
C ARG A 439 -12.92 27.28 -3.86
N LEU A 440 -13.36 28.17 -4.75
CA LEU A 440 -12.82 28.27 -6.12
C LEU A 440 -11.32 28.59 -6.13
N THR A 441 -10.88 29.55 -5.32
CA THR A 441 -9.45 29.87 -5.11
C THR A 441 -8.67 28.62 -4.66
N ALA A 442 -9.18 27.92 -3.65
CA ALA A 442 -8.51 26.75 -3.09
C ALA A 442 -8.43 25.57 -4.06
N ASP A 443 -9.54 25.26 -4.75
CA ASP A 443 -9.60 24.15 -5.71
C ASP A 443 -8.71 24.41 -6.93
N ILE A 444 -8.61 25.66 -7.41
CA ILE A 444 -7.58 26.06 -8.39
C ILE A 444 -6.18 25.86 -7.80
N GLY A 445 -5.93 26.26 -6.55
CA GLY A 445 -4.65 26.07 -5.85
C GLY A 445 -4.21 24.61 -5.78
N ILE A 446 -5.11 23.73 -5.37
CA ILE A 446 -4.90 22.28 -5.28
C ILE A 446 -4.64 21.69 -6.68
N LEU A 447 -5.44 22.05 -7.68
CA LEU A 447 -5.25 21.57 -9.05
C LEU A 447 -3.88 21.97 -9.62
N ILE A 448 -3.46 23.23 -9.43
CA ILE A 448 -2.15 23.71 -9.89
C ILE A 448 -1.00 23.02 -9.14
N ALA A 449 -1.14 22.78 -7.84
CA ALA A 449 -0.17 21.97 -7.08
C ALA A 449 -0.04 20.53 -7.62
N HIS A 450 -1.11 19.98 -8.18
CA HIS A 450 -1.14 18.68 -8.88
C HIS A 450 -0.81 18.75 -10.38
N GLY A 451 -0.33 19.89 -10.89
CA GLY A 451 0.04 20.07 -12.30
C GLY A 451 -1.15 20.13 -13.27
N ARG A 452 -2.35 20.45 -12.76
CA ARG A 452 -3.58 20.66 -13.53
C ARG A 452 -3.93 22.15 -13.57
N ARG A 453 -4.60 22.59 -14.65
CA ARG A 453 -5.04 23.99 -14.83
C ARG A 453 -3.99 25.07 -14.52
N THR A 454 -2.73 24.80 -14.88
CA THR A 454 -1.60 25.71 -14.64
C THR A 454 -1.71 27.04 -15.40
N ASP A 455 -2.61 27.12 -16.38
CA ASP A 455 -3.04 28.36 -17.05
C ASP A 455 -3.58 29.41 -16.05
N LEU A 456 -4.18 28.98 -14.94
CA LEU A 456 -4.75 29.90 -13.94
C LEU A 456 -3.73 30.40 -12.90
N LYS A 457 -2.43 30.08 -13.02
CA LYS A 457 -1.44 30.33 -11.95
C LYS A 457 -1.31 31.80 -11.53
N GLU A 458 -1.35 32.72 -12.47
CA GLU A 458 -1.28 34.16 -12.17
C GLU A 458 -2.56 34.68 -11.51
N ARG A 459 -3.73 34.24 -12.01
CA ARG A 459 -5.03 34.58 -11.41
C ARG A 459 -5.15 34.00 -10.00
N LEU A 460 -4.71 32.76 -9.78
CA LEU A 460 -4.66 32.12 -8.46
C LEU A 460 -3.89 32.96 -7.45
N ALA A 461 -2.72 33.50 -7.81
CA ALA A 461 -1.94 34.34 -6.90
C ALA A 461 -2.75 35.56 -6.42
N GLN A 462 -3.44 36.23 -7.35
CA GLN A 462 -4.30 37.39 -7.06
C GLN A 462 -5.54 37.01 -6.23
N MET A 463 -6.14 35.85 -6.49
CA MET A 463 -7.27 35.33 -5.71
C MET A 463 -6.84 34.93 -4.29
N MET A 464 -5.67 34.30 -4.14
CA MET A 464 -5.07 33.94 -2.85
C MET A 464 -4.73 35.17 -2.02
N ASP A 465 -4.16 36.22 -2.63
CA ASP A 465 -3.91 37.49 -1.97
C ASP A 465 -5.21 38.10 -1.42
N LEU A 466 -6.24 38.22 -2.27
CA LEU A 466 -7.54 38.76 -1.90
C LEU A 466 -8.22 37.96 -0.77
N CYS A 467 -8.19 36.62 -0.86
CA CYS A 467 -8.72 35.76 0.21
C CYS A 467 -7.96 35.97 1.54
N CYS A 468 -6.63 35.93 1.52
CA CYS A 468 -5.83 36.04 2.76
C CYS A 468 -5.91 37.44 3.39
N ASP A 469 -5.98 38.50 2.57
CA ASP A 469 -6.17 39.87 3.06
C ASP A 469 -7.55 40.06 3.69
N GLU A 470 -8.63 39.66 3.02
CA GLU A 470 -9.99 39.88 3.55
C GLU A 470 -10.35 38.98 4.72
N MET A 471 -9.95 37.69 4.71
CA MET A 471 -10.21 36.75 5.82
C MET A 471 -9.63 37.25 7.15
N SER A 472 -8.48 37.91 7.11
CA SER A 472 -7.81 38.46 8.29
C SER A 472 -8.31 39.82 8.74
N SER A 473 -9.19 40.48 7.96
CA SER A 473 -9.55 41.88 8.16
C SER A 473 -11.02 42.12 8.58
N HIS A 474 -11.91 41.15 8.39
CA HIS A 474 -13.35 41.32 8.64
C HIS A 474 -14.02 40.07 9.21
N ASN A 475 -15.02 40.28 10.08
CA ASN A 475 -15.99 39.24 10.39
C ASN A 475 -16.98 39.10 9.23
N ARG A 476 -16.97 37.94 8.55
CA ARG A 476 -17.93 37.60 7.50
C ARG A 476 -18.11 36.08 7.39
N CYS A 477 -19.36 35.65 7.28
CA CYS A 477 -19.88 34.33 6.86
C CYS A 477 -19.04 33.54 5.82
N ALA A 478 -18.22 34.19 4.97
CA ALA A 478 -17.24 33.48 4.15
C ALA A 478 -16.25 32.65 4.99
N ASN A 479 -15.74 33.23 6.07
CA ASN A 479 -14.63 32.70 6.86
C ASN A 479 -15.03 31.41 7.57
N ASP A 480 -16.20 31.38 8.23
CA ASP A 480 -16.75 30.23 8.96
C ASP A 480 -16.66 28.93 8.16
N PHE A 481 -16.92 29.02 6.86
CA PHE A 481 -16.97 27.86 5.98
C PHE A 481 -15.67 27.56 5.23
N SER A 482 -14.75 28.52 5.07
CA SER A 482 -13.75 28.49 3.99
C SER A 482 -12.28 28.72 4.36
N VAL A 483 -11.97 29.07 5.62
CA VAL A 483 -10.57 29.25 6.06
C VAL A 483 -9.77 27.93 5.93
N LYS A 484 -10.37 26.78 6.27
CA LYS A 484 -9.75 25.45 6.06
C LYS A 484 -9.39 25.16 4.59
N GLU A 485 -10.18 25.63 3.61
CA GLU A 485 -9.91 25.41 2.18
C GLU A 485 -8.67 26.19 1.72
N ILE A 486 -8.54 27.45 2.12
CA ILE A 486 -7.34 28.24 1.82
C ILE A 486 -6.10 27.62 2.49
N ILE A 487 -6.24 27.06 3.69
CA ILE A 487 -5.17 26.31 4.36
C ILE A 487 -4.80 25.03 3.60
N PHE A 488 -5.79 24.25 3.16
CA PHE A 488 -5.59 23.06 2.33
C PHE A 488 -4.86 23.38 1.01
N ALA A 489 -5.19 24.51 0.38
CA ALA A 489 -4.47 24.98 -0.80
C ALA A 489 -3.03 25.39 -0.48
N ILE A 490 -2.79 26.14 0.61
CA ILE A 490 -1.43 26.49 1.07
C ILE A 490 -0.59 25.23 1.32
N MET A 491 -1.17 24.20 1.96
CA MET A 491 -0.49 22.94 2.24
C MET A 491 0.05 22.26 0.97
N GLU A 492 -0.77 22.12 -0.08
CA GLU A 492 -0.32 21.50 -1.34
C GLU A 492 0.57 22.45 -2.17
N LEU A 493 0.29 23.76 -2.21
CA LEU A 493 1.13 24.73 -2.92
C LEU A 493 2.55 24.79 -2.34
N GLU A 494 2.70 24.70 -1.02
CA GLU A 494 4.00 24.65 -0.33
C GLU A 494 4.69 23.30 -0.55
N LYS A 495 4.00 22.19 -0.28
CA LYS A 495 4.50 20.82 -0.43
C LYS A 495 5.05 20.53 -1.83
N ASN A 496 4.38 21.04 -2.87
CA ASN A 496 4.79 20.87 -4.27
C ASN A 496 5.66 22.03 -4.79
N ARG A 497 6.02 23.00 -3.94
CA ARG A 497 6.86 24.18 -4.26
C ARG A 497 6.33 24.98 -5.46
N THR A 498 5.02 25.12 -5.55
CA THR A 498 4.30 25.72 -6.68
C THR A 498 4.59 27.22 -6.83
N PHE A 499 4.77 27.91 -5.71
CA PHE A 499 5.15 29.33 -5.64
C PHE A 499 6.45 29.50 -4.82
N PRO A 500 7.17 30.63 -4.97
CA PRO A 500 8.32 30.94 -4.12
C PRO A 500 7.90 30.96 -2.64
N GLN A 501 8.73 30.41 -1.75
CA GLN A 501 8.42 30.29 -0.33
C GLN A 501 8.01 31.64 0.30
N LYS A 502 8.68 32.74 -0.07
CA LYS A 502 8.32 34.11 0.37
C LYS A 502 6.86 34.50 0.09
N GLN A 503 6.25 33.99 -0.97
CA GLN A 503 4.84 34.26 -1.29
C GLN A 503 3.89 33.40 -0.45
N ILE A 504 4.23 32.11 -0.27
CA ILE A 504 3.53 31.21 0.67
C ILE A 504 3.56 31.79 2.10
N ASP A 505 4.73 32.24 2.55
CA ASP A 505 4.93 32.86 3.85
C ASP A 505 4.09 34.14 3.98
N SER A 506 4.02 34.98 2.94
CA SER A 506 3.18 36.18 2.96
C SER A 506 1.70 35.86 3.15
N TRP A 507 1.16 34.81 2.51
CA TRP A 507 -0.21 34.34 2.75
C TRP A 507 -0.39 33.80 4.17
N LYS A 508 0.58 33.04 4.69
CA LYS A 508 0.58 32.56 6.07
C LYS A 508 0.61 33.69 7.11
N GLU A 509 1.43 34.73 6.91
CA GLU A 509 1.48 35.90 7.79
C GLU A 509 0.19 36.74 7.77
N LYS A 510 -0.51 36.79 6.63
CA LYS A 510 -1.87 37.38 6.56
C LYS A 510 -2.83 36.54 7.40
N LEU A 511 -2.90 35.22 7.16
CA LEU A 511 -3.81 34.32 7.89
C LEU A 511 -3.55 34.28 9.40
N LYS A 512 -2.30 34.38 9.88
CA LYS A 512 -1.97 34.44 11.32
C LYS A 512 -2.79 35.49 12.09
N LYS A 513 -3.13 36.61 11.45
CA LYS A 513 -3.87 37.73 12.04
C LYS A 513 -5.36 37.45 12.26
N ILE A 514 -5.90 36.32 11.79
CA ILE A 514 -7.28 35.91 12.10
C ILE A 514 -7.41 35.77 13.62
N GLU A 515 -8.26 36.62 14.20
CA GLU A 515 -8.69 36.57 15.59
C GLU A 515 -10.13 36.03 15.63
N VAL A 516 -10.38 34.95 16.37
CA VAL A 516 -11.63 34.18 16.25
C VAL A 516 -12.88 35.06 16.43
N GLU A 517 -12.89 35.88 17.49
CA GLU A 517 -14.00 36.77 17.85
C GLU A 517 -14.23 37.93 16.86
N LYS A 518 -13.24 38.25 16.00
CA LYS A 518 -13.30 39.34 15.02
C LYS A 518 -13.45 38.87 13.58
N CYS A 519 -13.27 37.59 13.31
CA CYS A 519 -13.19 37.04 11.96
C CYS A 519 -14.25 35.96 11.66
N TYR A 520 -14.92 35.39 12.66
CA TYR A 520 -15.97 34.37 12.46
C TYR A 520 -17.33 34.82 13.01
N ASP A 521 -18.41 34.52 12.28
CA ASP A 521 -19.77 34.87 12.65
C ASP A 521 -20.43 33.82 13.56
N LYS A 522 -19.97 32.56 13.50
CA LYS A 522 -20.62 31.40 14.14
C LYS A 522 -19.60 30.49 14.82
N PHE A 523 -19.54 30.61 16.14
CA PHE A 523 -18.87 29.69 17.06
C PHE A 523 -19.64 29.65 18.39
N ALA A 524 -19.46 28.57 19.15
CA ALA A 524 -19.95 28.41 20.51
C ALA A 524 -19.06 29.14 21.52
N THR A 525 -19.66 29.77 22.53
CA THR A 525 -18.95 30.44 23.64
C THR A 525 -18.90 29.59 24.92
N SER A 526 -19.71 28.54 25.00
CA SER A 526 -19.77 27.57 26.10
C SER A 526 -20.06 26.16 25.60
N GLU A 527 -19.81 25.13 26.41
CA GLU A 527 -20.09 23.73 26.05
C GLU A 527 -21.59 23.49 25.78
N ASP A 528 -22.47 24.20 26.50
CA ASP A 528 -23.95 24.13 26.38
C ASP A 528 -24.53 25.04 25.28
N SER A 529 -23.69 25.72 24.49
CA SER A 529 -24.15 26.63 23.43
C SER A 529 -24.82 25.84 22.30
N ILE A 530 -26.14 26.00 22.12
CA ILE A 530 -26.85 25.40 20.97
C ILE A 530 -26.60 26.25 19.72
N VAL A 531 -25.55 25.90 18.98
CA VAL A 531 -25.21 26.53 17.69
C VAL A 531 -25.33 25.53 16.54
N TYR A 532 -25.78 26.04 15.38
CA TYR A 532 -25.88 25.29 14.13
C TYR A 532 -24.53 24.76 13.65
N ASN A 533 -24.55 23.83 12.71
CA ASN A 533 -23.41 23.11 12.16
C ASN A 533 -22.25 23.95 11.58
N TRP A 534 -22.44 25.26 11.45
CA TRP A 534 -21.40 26.22 11.04
C TRP A 534 -20.20 26.19 12.00
N ALA A 535 -20.45 26.05 13.30
CA ALA A 535 -19.38 25.97 14.31
C ALA A 535 -18.41 24.80 14.09
N ALA A 536 -18.87 23.70 13.46
CA ALA A 536 -18.01 22.58 13.11
C ALA A 536 -17.00 22.92 11.99
N PHE A 537 -17.34 23.87 11.10
CA PHE A 537 -16.41 24.37 10.08
C PHE A 537 -15.39 25.34 10.69
N THR A 538 -15.82 26.24 11.59
CA THR A 538 -14.94 27.15 12.34
C THR A 538 -13.93 26.37 13.20
N MET A 539 -14.40 25.35 13.91
CA MET A 539 -13.58 24.40 14.68
C MET A 539 -12.47 23.75 13.83
N LEU A 540 -12.84 23.19 12.67
CA LEU A 540 -11.84 22.56 11.79
C LEU A 540 -10.88 23.59 11.18
N SER A 541 -11.35 24.81 10.90
CA SER A 541 -10.52 25.90 10.38
C SER A 541 -9.44 26.34 11.37
N GLU A 542 -9.80 26.56 12.65
CA GLU A 542 -8.81 26.85 13.69
C GLU A 542 -7.90 25.66 14.01
N TRP A 543 -8.43 24.43 14.00
CA TRP A 543 -7.60 23.23 14.13
C TRP A 543 -6.53 23.16 13.04
N MET A 544 -6.89 23.43 11.79
CA MET A 544 -5.94 23.45 10.67
C MET A 544 -4.96 24.63 10.73
N ARG A 545 -5.36 25.79 11.26
CA ARG A 545 -4.43 26.91 11.57
C ARG A 545 -3.40 26.50 12.62
N TYR A 546 -3.83 25.80 13.66
CA TYR A 546 -2.92 25.23 14.66
C TYR A 546 -1.96 24.20 14.03
N GLN A 547 -2.43 23.27 13.19
CA GLN A 547 -1.56 22.29 12.52
C GLN A 547 -0.46 22.96 11.66
N LEU A 548 -0.77 24.10 11.03
CA LEU A 548 0.21 24.91 10.30
C LEU A 548 1.03 25.89 11.16
N LYS A 549 0.85 25.90 12.49
CA LYS A 549 1.49 26.85 13.43
C LYS A 549 1.17 28.32 13.11
N LEU A 550 -0.02 28.58 12.57
CA LEU A 550 -0.55 29.93 12.31
C LEU A 550 -1.34 30.48 13.51
N ALA A 551 -1.68 29.63 14.47
CA ALA A 551 -2.33 29.97 15.73
C ALA A 551 -1.70 29.15 16.88
N PRO A 552 -1.71 29.66 18.14
CA PRO A 552 -1.44 28.82 19.30
C PRO A 552 -2.51 27.72 19.45
N VAL A 553 -2.20 26.67 20.20
CA VAL A 553 -3.18 25.61 20.49
C VAL A 553 -4.18 26.14 21.51
N ASP A 554 -5.41 26.38 21.09
CA ASP A 554 -6.53 26.55 22.03
C ASP A 554 -7.40 25.29 22.04
N MET A 555 -6.96 24.30 22.81
CA MET A 555 -7.73 23.07 23.03
C MET A 555 -9.09 23.36 23.68
N ARG A 556 -9.22 24.42 24.48
CA ARG A 556 -10.48 24.81 25.14
C ARG A 556 -11.47 25.32 24.10
N PHE A 557 -11.06 26.15 23.16
CA PHE A 557 -11.90 26.59 22.05
C PHE A 557 -12.41 25.39 21.24
N ILE A 558 -11.52 24.49 20.84
CA ILE A 558 -11.87 23.30 20.05
C ILE A 558 -12.79 22.35 20.82
N ASP A 559 -12.54 22.12 22.11
CA ASP A 559 -13.40 21.29 22.96
C ASP A 559 -14.79 21.92 23.18
N ILE A 560 -14.88 23.25 23.32
CA ILE A 560 -16.16 23.97 23.37
C ILE A 560 -16.94 23.79 22.07
N GLN A 561 -16.30 23.94 20.90
CA GLN A 561 -16.98 23.67 19.63
C GLN A 561 -17.43 22.21 19.55
N ALA A 562 -16.55 21.25 19.88
CA ALA A 562 -16.87 19.83 19.86
C ALA A 562 -18.02 19.44 20.81
N ALA A 563 -18.14 20.11 21.96
CA ALA A 563 -19.24 19.94 22.91
C ALA A 563 -20.56 20.48 22.34
N SER A 564 -20.56 21.72 21.85
CA SER A 564 -21.75 22.42 21.33
C SER A 564 -22.49 21.65 20.24
N GLN A 565 -21.74 20.87 19.45
CA GLN A 565 -22.28 20.07 18.36
C GLN A 565 -22.92 18.76 18.82
N TRP A 566 -22.67 18.33 20.07
CA TRP A 566 -23.19 17.07 20.58
C TRP A 566 -24.71 17.06 20.78
N HIS A 567 -25.33 18.21 21.05
CA HIS A 567 -26.80 18.31 21.21
C HIS A 567 -27.58 17.85 19.95
N TRP A 568 -26.90 17.88 18.80
CA TRP A 568 -27.42 17.44 17.51
C TRP A 568 -27.10 15.98 17.16
N VAL A 569 -26.47 15.21 18.07
CA VAL A 569 -26.13 13.79 17.84
C VAL A 569 -27.20 12.87 18.44
N GLU A 570 -27.76 12.00 17.62
CA GLU A 570 -28.75 10.98 17.98
C GLU A 570 -28.11 9.70 18.56
N GLY A 571 -28.92 8.84 19.16
CA GLY A 571 -28.45 7.60 19.83
C GLY A 571 -27.72 6.60 18.92
N ASN A 572 -27.84 6.74 17.60
CA ASN A 572 -27.11 5.96 16.59
C ASN A 572 -25.83 6.64 16.06
N GLY A 573 -25.47 7.82 16.57
CA GLY A 573 -24.33 8.63 16.14
C GLY A 573 -24.60 9.51 14.92
N MET A 574 -25.81 9.46 14.35
CA MET A 574 -26.23 10.34 13.25
C MET A 574 -26.46 11.76 13.77
N TYR A 575 -26.34 12.75 12.90
CA TYR A 575 -26.40 14.17 13.26
C TYR A 575 -27.61 14.85 12.60
N ARG A 576 -28.35 15.70 13.33
CA ARG A 576 -29.72 16.12 12.96
C ARG A 576 -29.99 17.63 12.83
N ASP A 577 -28.97 18.47 12.93
CA ASP A 577 -29.15 19.93 12.77
C ASP A 577 -29.61 20.32 11.35
N PRO A 578 -30.54 21.27 11.20
CA PRO A 578 -31.82 21.28 11.89
C PRO A 578 -32.84 20.51 11.05
N ASN A 579 -33.69 19.72 11.72
CA ASN A 579 -34.77 18.93 11.10
C ASN A 579 -34.32 17.68 10.31
N ASN A 580 -33.16 17.08 10.66
CA ASN A 580 -32.67 15.81 10.10
C ASN A 580 -32.38 15.74 8.57
N PRO A 581 -31.92 16.80 7.85
CA PRO A 581 -31.59 16.68 6.43
C PRO A 581 -30.31 15.85 6.23
N MET A 582 -30.33 14.90 5.29
CA MET A 582 -29.24 13.91 5.11
C MET A 582 -27.88 14.54 4.78
N VAL A 583 -27.86 15.66 4.06
CA VAL A 583 -26.62 16.39 3.80
C VAL A 583 -26.03 17.03 5.06
N TYR A 584 -26.84 17.50 6.02
CA TYR A 584 -26.31 18.08 7.27
C TYR A 584 -26.03 17.02 8.33
N ASP A 585 -26.40 15.75 8.11
CA ASP A 585 -25.80 14.62 8.83
C ASP A 585 -24.37 14.37 8.33
N LEU A 586 -24.18 14.28 7.01
CA LEU A 586 -22.89 13.95 6.40
C LEU A 586 -21.85 15.06 6.57
N VAL A 587 -22.24 16.34 6.44
CA VAL A 587 -21.31 17.47 6.52
C VAL A 587 -20.54 17.48 7.86
N PRO A 588 -21.18 17.49 9.04
CA PRO A 588 -20.48 17.65 10.31
C PRO A 588 -19.76 16.37 10.70
N ARG A 589 -20.34 15.19 10.45
CA ARG A 589 -19.62 13.92 10.65
C ARG A 589 -18.36 13.82 9.77
N GLY A 590 -18.40 14.34 8.54
CA GLY A 590 -17.22 14.50 7.69
C GLY A 590 -16.18 15.47 8.27
N LEU A 591 -16.61 16.63 8.81
CA LEU A 591 -15.73 17.60 9.46
C LEU A 591 -15.08 17.04 10.74
N PHE A 592 -15.82 16.31 11.59
CA PHE A 592 -15.26 15.61 12.75
C PHE A 592 -14.32 14.46 12.35
N SER A 593 -14.62 13.75 11.27
CA SER A 593 -13.71 12.73 10.71
C SER A 593 -12.37 13.34 10.28
N LEU A 594 -12.40 14.51 9.61
CA LEU A 594 -11.20 15.28 9.27
C LEU A 594 -10.46 15.79 10.51
N LEU A 595 -11.18 16.33 11.50
CA LEU A 595 -10.61 16.81 12.77
C LEU A 595 -9.80 15.71 13.48
N ILE A 596 -10.38 14.51 13.58
CA ILE A 596 -9.75 13.34 14.20
C ILE A 596 -8.59 12.79 13.36
N HIS A 597 -8.73 12.79 12.03
CA HIS A 597 -7.66 12.43 11.09
C HIS A 597 -6.44 13.35 11.26
N PHE A 598 -6.66 14.66 11.36
CA PHE A 598 -5.63 15.66 11.65
C PHE A 598 -5.24 15.72 13.15
N GLY A 599 -5.46 14.64 13.91
CA GLY A 599 -4.82 14.44 15.22
C GLY A 599 -5.54 15.01 16.43
N TYR A 600 -6.78 15.50 16.34
CA TYR A 600 -7.52 15.95 17.52
C TYR A 600 -7.73 14.82 18.52
N ARG A 601 -7.28 15.01 19.76
CA ARG A 601 -7.39 14.08 20.90
C ARG A 601 -7.81 14.81 22.20
N GLY A 602 -8.69 15.80 22.08
CA GLY A 602 -9.21 16.58 23.21
C GLY A 602 -10.30 15.89 24.01
N LYS A 603 -10.95 16.62 24.94
CA LYS A 603 -11.93 16.10 25.92
C LYS A 603 -13.06 15.27 25.30
N TYR A 604 -13.47 15.58 24.07
CA TYR A 604 -14.61 14.92 23.41
C TYR A 604 -14.21 13.90 22.33
N TYR A 605 -12.92 13.61 22.16
CA TYR A 605 -12.41 12.70 21.13
C TYR A 605 -13.08 11.32 21.15
N GLU A 606 -13.04 10.61 22.27
CA GLU A 606 -13.56 9.23 22.35
C GLU A 606 -15.07 9.17 22.09
N ARG A 607 -15.79 10.19 22.58
CA ARG A 607 -17.24 10.33 22.41
C ARG A 607 -17.61 10.48 20.93
N TRP A 608 -16.92 11.38 20.23
CA TRP A 608 -17.09 11.58 18.79
C TRP A 608 -16.62 10.39 17.96
N ASP A 609 -15.48 9.77 18.29
CA ASP A 609 -14.98 8.63 17.52
C ASP A 609 -15.92 7.41 17.62
N CYS A 610 -16.51 7.18 18.79
CA CYS A 610 -17.54 6.17 19.00
C CYS A 610 -18.81 6.46 18.18
N ALA A 611 -19.31 7.70 18.18
CA ALA A 611 -20.46 8.10 17.38
C ALA A 611 -20.21 7.96 15.88
N LEU A 612 -19.04 8.41 15.38
CA LEU A 612 -18.66 8.28 13.98
C LEU A 612 -18.58 6.81 13.54
N LYS A 613 -17.95 5.94 14.34
CA LYS A 613 -17.90 4.50 14.05
C LYS A 613 -19.30 3.88 13.94
N LYS A 614 -20.20 4.24 14.86
CA LYS A 614 -21.60 3.76 14.86
C LYS A 614 -22.37 4.26 13.63
N ALA A 615 -22.31 5.55 13.35
CA ALA A 615 -22.94 6.17 12.19
C ALA A 615 -22.34 5.68 10.85
N GLY A 616 -21.05 5.34 10.83
CA GLY A 616 -20.35 4.77 9.67
C GLY A 616 -20.99 3.48 9.16
N LEU A 617 -21.40 2.58 10.06
CA LEU A 617 -22.09 1.33 9.71
C LEU A 617 -23.47 1.58 9.09
N PHE A 618 -24.23 2.58 9.57
CA PHE A 618 -25.48 3.00 8.93
C PHE A 618 -25.20 3.63 7.57
N THR A 619 -24.24 4.56 7.49
CA THR A 619 -23.82 5.23 6.24
C THR A 619 -23.45 4.22 5.16
N LEU A 620 -22.71 3.16 5.51
CA LEU A 620 -22.34 2.07 4.61
C LEU A 620 -23.55 1.33 3.99
N ARG A 621 -24.67 1.23 4.72
CA ARG A 621 -25.90 0.56 4.30
C ARG A 621 -26.92 1.49 3.61
N MET A 622 -26.75 2.82 3.67
CA MET A 622 -27.72 3.79 3.11
C MET A 622 -27.56 4.08 1.62
N VAL A 623 -26.43 3.74 1.01
CA VAL A 623 -26.10 4.17 -0.36
C VAL A 623 -26.85 3.35 -1.40
N SER A 624 -27.46 4.05 -2.37
CA SER A 624 -28.25 3.43 -3.43
C SER A 624 -27.41 2.56 -4.36
N VAL A 625 -28.09 1.72 -5.16
CA VAL A 625 -27.40 0.93 -6.20
C VAL A 625 -26.67 1.81 -7.23
N THR A 626 -27.11 3.05 -7.45
CA THR A 626 -26.47 4.05 -8.33
C THR A 626 -25.39 4.88 -7.64
N GLY A 627 -25.08 4.65 -6.37
CA GLY A 627 -24.06 5.39 -5.62
C GLY A 627 -24.53 6.71 -5.03
N GLU A 628 -25.84 6.97 -5.04
CA GLU A 628 -26.43 8.18 -4.46
C GLU A 628 -26.86 7.97 -3.00
N ILE A 629 -26.87 9.05 -2.23
CA ILE A 629 -27.45 9.01 -0.88
C ILE A 629 -28.98 9.22 -0.92
N PRO A 630 -29.73 8.76 0.09
CA PRO A 630 -31.17 9.04 0.19
C PRO A 630 -31.47 10.53 0.23
N TYR A 631 -32.50 10.93 -0.51
CA TYR A 631 -32.98 12.30 -0.56
C TYR A 631 -33.74 12.66 0.74
N GLY A 632 -33.29 13.70 1.45
CA GLY A 632 -33.95 14.18 2.67
C GLY A 632 -33.64 15.64 3.00
N GLY A 633 -34.68 16.48 3.02
CA GLY A 633 -34.62 17.86 3.49
C GLY A 633 -34.00 18.90 2.52
N ARG A 634 -33.44 19.96 3.10
CA ARG A 634 -32.87 21.14 2.44
C ARG A 634 -31.50 20.86 1.78
N SER A 635 -31.09 21.71 0.83
CA SER A 635 -29.83 21.59 0.08
C SER A 635 -29.57 20.19 -0.52
N ASN A 636 -30.64 19.57 -1.04
CA ASN A 636 -30.63 18.20 -1.55
C ASN A 636 -30.38 18.17 -3.07
N GLN A 637 -30.06 17.00 -3.64
CA GLN A 637 -29.78 16.80 -5.08
C GLN A 637 -28.53 17.50 -5.64
N PHE A 638 -27.55 17.90 -4.83
CA PHE A 638 -26.26 18.42 -5.34
C PHE A 638 -25.17 17.33 -5.38
N PRO A 639 -24.24 17.33 -6.35
CA PRO A 639 -23.14 16.35 -6.42
C PRO A 639 -22.19 16.34 -5.22
N HIS A 640 -22.11 17.43 -4.43
CA HIS A 640 -21.29 17.46 -3.22
C HIS A 640 -21.79 16.50 -2.12
N ASN A 641 -23.05 16.05 -2.19
CA ASN A 641 -23.60 15.05 -1.27
C ASN A 641 -22.78 13.75 -1.30
N GLU A 642 -22.48 13.25 -2.50
CA GLU A 642 -21.62 12.08 -2.69
C GLU A 642 -20.14 12.37 -2.35
N ALA A 643 -19.70 13.64 -2.44
CA ALA A 643 -18.37 14.04 -1.97
C ALA A 643 -18.26 13.95 -0.44
N HIS A 644 -19.27 14.39 0.32
CA HIS A 644 -19.31 14.21 1.79
C HIS A 644 -19.37 12.73 2.19
N LEU A 645 -20.17 11.93 1.48
CA LEU A 645 -20.20 10.47 1.64
C LEU A 645 -18.80 9.88 1.44
N ALA A 646 -18.07 10.32 0.42
CA ALA A 646 -16.71 9.86 0.15
C ALA A 646 -15.73 10.21 1.29
N VAL A 647 -15.84 11.38 1.93
CA VAL A 647 -15.01 11.72 3.12
C VAL A 647 -15.23 10.71 4.25
N ILE A 648 -16.50 10.46 4.60
CA ILE A 648 -16.85 9.57 5.72
C ILE A 648 -16.42 8.13 5.41
N MET A 649 -16.68 7.65 4.19
CA MET A 649 -16.37 6.27 3.82
C MET A 649 -14.87 6.03 3.59
N GLU A 650 -14.09 7.03 3.18
CA GLU A 650 -12.63 6.92 3.19
C GLU A 650 -12.06 6.89 4.61
N TYR A 651 -12.55 7.75 5.51
CA TYR A 651 -12.14 7.76 6.90
C TYR A 651 -12.49 6.43 7.61
N GLU A 652 -13.69 5.92 7.41
CA GLU A 652 -14.12 4.63 7.97
C GLU A 652 -13.38 3.45 7.30
N ALA A 653 -13.09 3.48 5.99
CA ALA A 653 -12.22 2.47 5.37
C ALA A 653 -10.85 2.40 6.08
N ALA A 654 -10.22 3.56 6.29
CA ALA A 654 -8.95 3.66 7.01
C ALA A 654 -9.08 3.21 8.48
N ARG A 655 -10.23 3.44 9.14
CA ARG A 655 -10.51 2.91 10.48
C ARG A 655 -10.56 1.38 10.48
N TYR A 656 -11.39 0.76 9.64
CA TYR A 656 -11.56 -0.70 9.64
C TYR A 656 -10.27 -1.43 9.25
N ALA A 657 -9.49 -0.88 8.32
CA ALA A 657 -8.17 -1.42 7.98
C ALA A 657 -7.19 -1.39 9.16
N ARG A 658 -7.13 -0.29 9.94
CA ARG A 658 -6.32 -0.22 11.17
C ARG A 658 -6.76 -1.20 12.26
N LEU A 659 -8.03 -1.62 12.24
CA LEU A 659 -8.60 -2.61 13.15
C LEU A 659 -8.48 -4.06 12.63
N GLY A 660 -7.86 -4.28 11.46
CA GLY A 660 -7.72 -5.60 10.84
C GLY A 660 -8.96 -6.09 10.08
N ASP A 661 -10.08 -5.35 10.09
CA ASP A 661 -11.29 -5.68 9.34
C ASP A 661 -11.18 -5.20 7.89
N LEU A 662 -10.40 -5.94 7.11
CA LEU A 662 -10.20 -5.68 5.68
C LEU A 662 -11.48 -5.89 4.86
N LYS A 663 -12.45 -6.68 5.34
CA LYS A 663 -13.74 -6.88 4.63
C LYS A 663 -14.58 -5.61 4.70
N THR A 664 -14.81 -5.05 5.89
CA THR A 664 -15.57 -3.81 6.04
C THR A 664 -14.83 -2.62 5.42
N ALA A 665 -13.50 -2.56 5.56
CA ALA A 665 -12.69 -1.55 4.88
C ALA A 665 -12.87 -1.58 3.34
N GLY A 666 -12.86 -2.78 2.76
CA GLY A 666 -13.12 -2.99 1.34
C GLY A 666 -14.53 -2.59 0.90
N ARG A 667 -15.55 -2.81 1.74
CA ARG A 667 -16.94 -2.38 1.47
C ARG A 667 -17.08 -0.86 1.51
N CYS A 668 -16.44 -0.18 2.48
CA CYS A 668 -16.38 1.28 2.52
C CYS A 668 -15.75 1.85 1.22
N LYS A 669 -14.62 1.30 0.78
CA LYS A 669 -14.00 1.65 -0.51
C LYS A 669 -14.89 1.38 -1.73
N ALA A 670 -15.70 0.31 -1.70
CA ALA A 670 -16.65 0.01 -2.76
C ALA A 670 -17.81 1.04 -2.83
N VAL A 671 -18.28 1.51 -1.67
CA VAL A 671 -19.23 2.65 -1.60
C VAL A 671 -18.61 3.93 -2.14
N VAL A 672 -17.38 4.27 -1.75
CA VAL A 672 -16.67 5.44 -2.29
C VAL A 672 -16.60 5.38 -3.81
N ARG A 673 -16.28 4.20 -4.38
CA ARG A 673 -16.24 4.02 -5.83
C ARG A 673 -17.58 4.38 -6.48
N ARG A 674 -18.71 3.87 -5.96
CA ARG A 674 -20.04 4.19 -6.51
C ARG A 674 -20.41 5.68 -6.35
N ALA A 675 -20.04 6.30 -5.22
CA ALA A 675 -20.23 7.73 -5.01
C ALA A 675 -19.50 8.57 -6.08
N LEU A 676 -18.26 8.19 -6.42
CA LEU A 676 -17.50 8.83 -7.50
C LEU A 676 -18.06 8.51 -8.90
N ASP A 677 -18.51 7.27 -9.14
CA ASP A 677 -19.20 6.88 -10.39
C ASP A 677 -20.46 7.75 -10.61
N SER A 678 -21.23 8.01 -9.55
CA SER A 678 -22.39 8.91 -9.55
C SER A 678 -22.02 10.35 -9.92
N ILE A 679 -21.05 10.95 -9.22
CA ILE A 679 -20.59 12.32 -9.50
C ILE A 679 -20.13 12.45 -10.96
N GLU A 680 -19.29 11.53 -11.44
CA GLU A 680 -18.82 11.54 -12.83
C GLU A 680 -19.96 11.45 -13.85
N SER A 681 -21.00 10.65 -13.57
CA SER A 681 -22.17 10.55 -14.46
C SER A 681 -22.94 11.86 -14.59
N TRP A 682 -23.05 12.64 -13.50
CA TRP A 682 -23.68 13.96 -13.51
C TRP A 682 -22.78 15.03 -14.14
N LEU A 683 -21.46 14.94 -13.96
CA LEU A 683 -20.49 15.84 -14.60
C LEU A 683 -20.26 15.55 -16.09
N ALA A 684 -20.69 14.39 -16.60
CA ALA A 684 -20.62 14.03 -18.01
C ALA A 684 -21.67 14.76 -18.88
N SER A 685 -22.68 15.40 -18.27
CA SER A 685 -23.71 16.13 -19.00
C SER A 685 -23.15 17.38 -19.72
N GLN A 686 -23.84 17.79 -20.79
CA GLN A 686 -23.60 19.07 -21.44
C GLN A 686 -24.94 19.83 -21.57
N PRO A 687 -25.10 21.02 -20.96
CA PRO A 687 -24.16 21.65 -20.03
C PRO A 687 -23.97 20.85 -18.73
N ILE A 688 -22.96 21.20 -17.92
CA ILE A 688 -22.76 20.60 -16.59
C ILE A 688 -23.79 21.17 -15.61
N TYR A 689 -24.54 20.29 -14.93
CA TYR A 689 -25.55 20.69 -13.94
C TYR A 689 -25.01 20.57 -12.50
N HIS A 690 -25.19 21.63 -11.71
CA HIS A 690 -24.91 21.61 -10.27
C HIS A 690 -26.01 20.96 -9.40
N VAL A 691 -27.18 20.67 -9.99
CA VAL A 691 -28.31 20.00 -9.32
C VAL A 691 -28.80 18.84 -10.19
N LYS A 692 -29.12 17.71 -9.57
CA LYS A 692 -29.52 16.43 -10.17
C LYS A 692 -30.96 16.41 -10.72
N ASN A 693 -31.41 17.53 -11.28
CA ASN A 693 -32.77 17.72 -11.80
C ASN A 693 -32.82 18.12 -13.28
N ARG A 694 -31.66 18.34 -13.93
CA ARG A 694 -31.50 18.73 -15.35
C ARG A 694 -32.16 20.05 -15.77
N PHE A 695 -32.70 20.85 -14.85
CA PHE A 695 -33.16 22.20 -15.17
C PHE A 695 -31.95 23.11 -15.45
N PRO A 696 -32.04 24.07 -16.40
CA PRO A 696 -30.92 24.98 -16.68
C PRO A 696 -30.52 25.76 -15.42
N ARG A 697 -29.22 25.86 -15.13
CA ARG A 697 -28.68 26.36 -13.85
C ARG A 697 -29.17 27.75 -13.44
N ASP A 698 -29.54 28.57 -14.42
CA ASP A 698 -29.97 29.96 -14.23
C ASP A 698 -31.45 30.06 -13.82
N THR A 699 -32.25 29.00 -14.00
CA THR A 699 -33.68 28.95 -13.61
C THR A 699 -33.91 28.83 -12.10
N LYS A 700 -32.90 28.41 -11.33
CA LYS A 700 -32.98 28.11 -9.89
C LYS A 700 -34.02 27.05 -9.49
N TYR A 701 -34.61 26.29 -10.43
CA TYR A 701 -35.48 25.18 -10.07
C TYR A 701 -34.73 24.14 -9.23
N GLY A 702 -35.29 23.76 -8.09
CA GLY A 702 -34.66 22.86 -7.11
C GLY A 702 -33.57 23.50 -6.25
N CYS A 703 -33.24 24.78 -6.45
CA CYS A 703 -32.31 25.53 -5.60
C CYS A 703 -33.07 26.33 -4.54
N GLU A 704 -32.56 26.37 -3.31
CA GLU A 704 -32.90 27.44 -2.38
C GLU A 704 -32.20 28.76 -2.82
N GLY A 705 -32.69 29.92 -2.38
CA GLY A 705 -32.18 31.22 -2.86
C GLY A 705 -30.70 31.47 -2.59
N TYR A 706 -30.13 30.82 -1.57
CA TYR A 706 -28.70 30.84 -1.24
C TYR A 706 -27.89 29.73 -1.92
N ALA A 707 -28.53 28.84 -2.69
CA ALA A 707 -27.97 27.58 -3.19
C ALA A 707 -27.67 27.61 -4.71
N TYR A 708 -26.93 28.63 -5.12
CA TYR A 708 -26.56 28.86 -6.52
C TYR A 708 -25.26 28.18 -6.94
N PHE A 709 -25.08 28.12 -8.26
CA PHE A 709 -23.98 27.46 -8.98
C PHE A 709 -22.61 27.72 -8.36
N ASP A 710 -22.16 28.97 -8.28
CA ASP A 710 -20.78 29.31 -7.88
C ASP A 710 -20.40 28.81 -6.49
N LYS A 711 -21.38 28.71 -5.60
CA LYS A 711 -21.23 28.26 -4.23
C LYS A 711 -21.26 26.74 -4.09
N TYR A 712 -22.25 26.07 -4.68
CA TYR A 712 -22.50 24.64 -4.43
C TYR A 712 -21.90 23.70 -5.49
N MET A 713 -21.62 24.17 -6.70
CA MET A 713 -20.89 23.39 -7.70
C MET A 713 -19.46 23.11 -7.21
N ILE A 714 -18.72 24.16 -6.86
CA ILE A 714 -17.33 24.08 -6.38
C ILE A 714 -17.19 23.37 -5.03
N THR A 715 -18.22 23.41 -4.19
CA THR A 715 -18.28 22.62 -2.93
C THR A 715 -18.07 21.12 -3.18
N THR A 716 -18.42 20.62 -4.36
CA THR A 716 -18.12 19.24 -4.78
C THR A 716 -16.62 18.98 -4.83
N ALA A 717 -15.84 19.87 -5.45
CA ALA A 717 -14.39 19.71 -5.57
C ALA A 717 -13.67 19.85 -4.21
N SER A 718 -14.02 20.87 -3.42
CA SER A 718 -13.52 21.04 -2.05
C SER A 718 -13.68 19.79 -1.17
N PHE A 719 -14.84 19.12 -1.19
CA PHE A 719 -15.04 17.90 -0.41
C PHE A 719 -14.50 16.61 -1.06
N LEU A 720 -14.29 16.59 -2.38
CA LEU A 720 -13.48 15.56 -3.03
C LEU A 720 -12.02 15.65 -2.60
N TYR A 721 -11.48 16.87 -2.41
CA TYR A 721 -10.15 17.05 -1.84
C TYR A 721 -10.08 16.61 -0.38
N ALA A 722 -11.11 16.91 0.42
CA ALA A 722 -11.20 16.38 1.78
C ALA A 722 -11.19 14.84 1.82
N ALA A 723 -11.84 14.17 0.86
CA ALA A 723 -11.80 12.72 0.72
C ALA A 723 -10.41 12.22 0.27
N TYR A 724 -9.75 12.94 -0.65
CA TYR A 724 -8.36 12.69 -1.05
C TYR A 724 -7.38 12.77 0.14
N LEU A 725 -7.58 13.68 1.10
CA LEU A 725 -6.76 13.79 2.30
C LEU A 725 -6.86 12.54 3.18
N VAL A 726 -8.08 12.13 3.55
CA VAL A 726 -8.30 10.96 4.42
C VAL A 726 -8.09 9.62 3.72
N CYS A 727 -8.05 9.59 2.39
CA CYS A 727 -7.92 8.37 1.61
C CYS A 727 -6.60 7.63 1.86
N ASP A 728 -6.73 6.42 2.40
CA ASP A 728 -5.66 5.42 2.42
C ASP A 728 -5.78 4.57 1.15
N GLU A 729 -4.87 4.79 0.19
CA GLU A 729 -4.90 4.06 -1.09
C GLU A 729 -4.45 2.60 -0.96
N SER A 730 -3.85 2.17 0.16
CA SER A 730 -3.41 0.78 0.34
C SER A 730 -4.57 -0.21 0.43
N ILE A 731 -5.77 0.28 0.78
CA ILE A 731 -6.97 -0.51 1.00
C ILE A 731 -7.67 -0.79 -0.34
N PRO A 732 -7.76 -2.05 -0.80
CA PRO A 732 -8.47 -2.38 -2.03
C PRO A 732 -9.98 -2.21 -1.85
N ALA A 733 -10.68 -1.73 -2.89
CA ALA A 733 -12.13 -1.87 -2.96
C ALA A 733 -12.52 -3.35 -3.06
N GLY A 734 -13.34 -3.79 -2.11
CA GLY A 734 -13.97 -5.11 -2.11
C GLY A 734 -15.25 -5.12 -2.94
N GLU A 735 -16.05 -6.18 -2.76
CA GLU A 735 -17.38 -6.26 -3.33
C GLU A 735 -18.43 -5.76 -2.33
N LEU A 736 -19.56 -5.26 -2.86
CA LEU A 736 -20.75 -5.03 -2.07
C LEU A 736 -21.62 -6.27 -2.22
N ASP A 737 -21.33 -7.29 -1.39
CA ASP A 737 -22.16 -8.48 -1.23
C ASP A 737 -23.63 -8.08 -1.08
N ASP A 738 -24.56 -8.89 -1.61
CA ASP A 738 -26.01 -8.66 -1.43
C ASP A 738 -26.33 -8.49 0.06
N LEU A 739 -26.86 -7.32 0.42
CA LEU A 739 -27.11 -6.87 1.80
C LEU A 739 -28.30 -7.58 2.48
N THR A 740 -28.59 -8.83 2.09
CA THR A 740 -29.79 -9.60 2.48
C THR A 740 -29.53 -10.71 3.50
N GLY A 741 -28.32 -10.80 4.05
CA GLY A 741 -27.94 -11.74 5.11
C GLY A 741 -27.30 -11.03 6.31
N ASP A 742 -27.96 -11.16 7.47
CA ASP A 742 -27.66 -10.69 8.84
C ASP A 742 -28.31 -9.34 9.28
#